data_AF-A0A934RX04-F1
#
_entry.id   AF-A0A934RX04-F1
#
_cell.length_a   1.000
_cell.length_b   1.000
_cell.length_c   1.000
_cell.angle_alpha   90.00
_cell.angle_beta   90.00
_cell.angle_gamma   90.00
#
_symmetry.space_group_name_H-M   'P 1'
#
loop_
_entity.id
_entity.type
_entity.pdbx_description
1 polymer ?
#
loop_
_entity_poly.entity_id
_entity_poly.type
_entity_poly.pdbx_seq_one_letter_code
_entity_poly.pdbx_strand_id
1 'polypeptide(L)'
;MKAFLLLFATTICPLLHALELASPFGDHMVLQRQIRLPIWGTAAPGEKVTVTFANQNVSTRADAGGDWKIKLTPIPASPEGRPFTVSGNQSKTNITLLDVLVGDVWLCGGQSNMERQLGPRSGQPDIYNWQAEASSANYPQIRELYVQQTLSHTPQTRVDAKWRVCSPDTVEDFTAVGYYFARDLHLSQDVPIGIIHSSWGGTPAQAWTGKEGLSEFPHYLAESKRLQEHATEPERARAEHEKSVNAWYQQHDLGTREQWWQDTTSPEWQSMQLPNMWEDQGHDGIDGIAWFEKRFEIPTLWAEQPLVLELGAIDDVDTTWINGHKLGSTTGWQTLRRYEIAPQILKPGSNTIRVRVLDTGGGGGIWDPQTPLQISPKVNPTEAIDLAGSWNYKFSHIFTDGPRPPQDTTNTPGAATVLYNGMIAPLIPYSIKGVAFYQGEANAGNATEYQTLLPALITDWRKRWALGDFPFLFVQIAPFEGMPPEIREAQRLAQLATPNTAMAVTIDVGDALDIHPANKEPVGQRLALAARSLAYGDDIIYSGPTLIEATRRGSQAILTFDNAANGLVAPGGQAIGFELAGPDGIFHIAKAQIHPSKITLESERVPEPKLVRYAWSNVPEGNLYNSEGLPASPFQTQTSP
;
A
#
# COMPACT_ATOMS: atom_id res chain seq x y z
N MET A 1 -54.52 -32.68 -35.48
CA MET A 1 -53.99 -31.52 -34.72
C MET A 1 -52.71 -31.06 -35.40
N LYS A 2 -52.71 -29.86 -36.00
CA LYS A 2 -51.49 -29.24 -36.56
C LYS A 2 -50.87 -28.39 -35.47
N ALA A 3 -49.69 -28.77 -34.99
CA ALA A 3 -48.95 -27.99 -34.00
C ALA A 3 -48.25 -26.82 -34.69
N PHE A 4 -48.62 -25.59 -34.32
CA PHE A 4 -47.95 -24.36 -34.71
C PHE A 4 -46.71 -24.20 -33.84
N LEU A 5 -45.52 -24.23 -34.45
CA LEU A 5 -44.28 -23.79 -33.80
C LEU A 5 -44.27 -22.26 -33.79
N LEU A 6 -44.46 -21.64 -32.63
CA LEU A 6 -44.17 -20.21 -32.44
C LEU A 6 -42.66 -20.04 -32.25
N LEU A 7 -41.98 -19.46 -33.25
CA LEU A 7 -40.64 -18.91 -33.09
C LEU A 7 -40.75 -17.61 -32.29
N PHE A 8 -40.36 -17.62 -31.01
CA PHE A 8 -40.08 -16.40 -30.27
C PHE A 8 -38.75 -15.82 -30.76
N ALA A 9 -38.80 -14.80 -31.61
CA ALA A 9 -37.63 -13.97 -31.89
C ALA A 9 -37.35 -13.12 -30.65
N THR A 10 -36.40 -13.55 -29.83
CA THR A 10 -35.80 -12.71 -28.78
C THR A 10 -35.09 -11.55 -29.48
N THR A 11 -35.73 -10.40 -29.52
CA THR A 11 -35.09 -9.14 -29.88
C THR A 11 -34.09 -8.82 -28.78
N ILE A 12 -32.83 -9.21 -29.00
CA ILE A 12 -31.70 -8.70 -28.23
C ILE A 12 -31.65 -7.21 -28.56
N CYS A 13 -32.20 -6.38 -27.68
CA CYS A 13 -32.01 -4.94 -27.75
C CYS A 13 -30.52 -4.73 -27.47
N PRO A 14 -29.70 -4.28 -28.44
CA PRO A 14 -28.30 -4.01 -28.17
C PRO A 14 -28.25 -2.97 -27.06
N LEU A 15 -27.56 -3.29 -25.96
CA LEU A 15 -27.19 -2.29 -24.96
C LEU A 15 -26.51 -1.15 -25.71
N LEU A 16 -27.20 -0.01 -25.78
CA LEU A 16 -26.63 1.24 -26.30
C LEU A 16 -25.51 1.62 -25.34
N HIS A 17 -24.27 1.34 -25.72
CA HIS A 17 -23.10 1.87 -25.02
C HIS A 17 -23.14 3.39 -25.16
N ALA A 18 -23.29 4.08 -24.03
CA ALA A 18 -23.24 5.54 -24.01
C ALA A 18 -21.83 6.02 -24.40
N LEU A 19 -21.75 7.20 -25.01
CA LEU A 19 -20.47 7.88 -25.18
C LEU A 19 -19.91 8.23 -23.80
N GLU A 20 -18.73 7.70 -23.49
CA GLU A 20 -18.01 7.93 -22.25
C GLU A 20 -16.54 8.23 -22.54
N LEU A 21 -15.92 9.01 -21.65
CA LEU A 21 -14.48 9.18 -21.58
C LEU A 21 -13.90 8.26 -20.50
N ALA A 22 -12.64 7.83 -20.69
CA ALA A 22 -11.92 7.11 -19.66
C ALA A 22 -11.76 7.95 -18.38
N SER A 23 -11.68 7.26 -17.23
CA SER A 23 -11.71 7.88 -15.90
C SER A 23 -10.64 8.95 -15.58
N PRO A 24 -9.41 8.95 -16.14
CA PRO A 24 -8.47 10.03 -15.84
C PRO A 24 -8.83 11.37 -16.49
N PHE A 25 -9.81 11.42 -17.40
CA PHE A 25 -10.30 12.66 -18.00
C PHE A 25 -11.44 13.25 -17.17
N GLY A 26 -11.28 14.49 -16.71
CA GLY A 26 -12.28 15.22 -15.94
C GLY A 26 -12.08 16.73 -16.04
N ASP A 27 -12.96 17.48 -15.39
CA ASP A 27 -12.79 18.93 -15.21
C ASP A 27 -11.48 19.24 -14.49
N HIS A 28 -10.90 20.41 -14.72
CA HIS A 28 -9.65 20.88 -14.10
C HIS A 28 -8.39 20.07 -14.44
N MET A 29 -8.46 19.08 -15.34
CA MET A 29 -7.32 18.20 -15.64
C MET A 29 -6.15 18.93 -16.30
N VAL A 30 -4.96 18.32 -16.23
CA VAL A 30 -3.76 18.77 -16.95
C VAL A 30 -3.37 17.71 -17.98
N LEU A 31 -3.35 18.07 -19.25
CA LEU A 31 -2.85 17.22 -20.33
C LEU A 31 -1.34 17.42 -20.54
N GLN A 32 -0.59 16.33 -20.75
CA GLN A 32 0.85 16.38 -21.01
C GLN A 32 1.18 17.15 -22.30
N ARG A 33 2.02 18.17 -22.18
CA ARG A 33 2.50 18.97 -23.31
C ARG A 33 3.48 18.20 -24.19
N GLN A 34 3.66 18.69 -25.42
CA GLN A 34 4.74 18.30 -26.34
C GLN A 34 4.79 16.81 -26.71
N ILE A 35 3.70 16.07 -26.52
CA ILE A 35 3.58 14.66 -26.92
C ILE A 35 2.26 14.42 -27.66
N ARG A 36 2.18 13.33 -28.43
CA ARG A 36 0.91 12.89 -29.00
C ARG A 36 0.02 12.36 -27.87
N LEU A 37 -1.07 13.05 -27.60
CA LEU A 37 -1.97 12.77 -26.49
C LEU A 37 -3.02 11.73 -26.88
N PRO A 38 -2.97 10.50 -26.35
CA PRO A 38 -4.05 9.54 -26.52
C PRO A 38 -5.27 10.00 -25.73
N ILE A 39 -6.41 10.08 -26.40
CA ILE A 39 -7.74 10.27 -25.80
C ILE A 39 -8.54 9.01 -26.13
N TRP A 40 -9.22 8.45 -25.14
CA TRP A 40 -9.97 7.19 -25.31
C TRP A 40 -11.18 7.13 -24.39
N GLY A 41 -12.05 6.18 -24.69
CA GLY A 41 -13.27 5.89 -23.95
C GLY A 41 -14.11 4.85 -24.68
N THR A 42 -15.40 4.84 -24.39
CA THR A 42 -16.37 3.93 -25.03
C THR A 42 -17.48 4.72 -25.73
N ALA A 43 -18.12 4.10 -26.72
CA ALA A 43 -19.28 4.62 -27.43
C ALA A 43 -20.05 3.45 -28.09
N ALA A 44 -21.16 3.73 -28.78
CA ALA A 44 -21.85 2.68 -29.52
C ALA A 44 -20.93 2.11 -30.64
N PRO A 45 -20.93 0.79 -30.88
CA PRO A 45 -20.08 0.20 -31.92
C PRO A 45 -20.22 0.89 -33.28
N GLY A 46 -19.10 1.29 -33.88
CA GLY A 46 -19.04 2.02 -35.16
C GLY A 46 -19.42 3.51 -35.11
N GLU A 47 -19.83 4.03 -33.95
CA GLU A 47 -20.13 5.45 -33.75
C GLU A 47 -18.91 6.31 -34.08
N LYS A 48 -19.12 7.41 -34.82
CA LYS A 48 -18.07 8.40 -35.10
C LYS A 48 -17.95 9.32 -33.89
N VAL A 49 -16.81 9.26 -33.22
CA VAL A 49 -16.47 10.11 -32.07
C VAL A 49 -15.54 11.22 -32.53
N THR A 50 -15.78 12.45 -32.08
CA THR A 50 -15.00 13.64 -32.41
C THR A 50 -14.53 14.33 -31.14
N VAL A 51 -13.24 14.64 -31.08
CA VAL A 51 -12.60 15.36 -29.96
C VAL A 51 -12.20 16.76 -30.45
N THR A 52 -12.61 17.78 -29.71
CA THR A 52 -12.27 19.19 -29.96
C THR A 52 -11.53 19.77 -28.76
N PHE A 53 -10.28 20.22 -28.97
CA PHE A 53 -9.45 20.86 -27.94
C PHE A 53 -8.28 21.62 -28.57
N ALA A 54 -7.95 22.81 -28.04
CA ALA A 54 -6.79 23.61 -28.45
C ALA A 54 -6.64 23.76 -29.99
N ASN A 55 -7.69 24.22 -30.67
CA ASN A 55 -7.79 24.37 -32.13
C ASN A 55 -7.71 23.06 -32.94
N GLN A 56 -7.67 21.91 -32.29
CA GLN A 56 -7.77 20.61 -32.94
C GLN A 56 -9.22 20.13 -32.93
N ASN A 57 -9.66 19.53 -34.03
CA ASN A 57 -10.95 18.87 -34.17
C ASN A 57 -10.72 17.59 -34.98
N VAL A 58 -10.66 16.46 -34.29
CA VAL A 58 -10.24 15.17 -34.86
C VAL A 58 -11.27 14.09 -34.55
N SER A 59 -11.48 13.17 -35.48
CA SER A 59 -12.48 12.11 -35.32
C SER A 59 -11.91 10.70 -35.51
N THR A 60 -12.50 9.74 -34.82
CA THR A 60 -12.27 8.29 -34.97
C THR A 60 -13.61 7.57 -34.96
N ARG A 61 -13.59 6.23 -34.99
CA ARG A 61 -14.77 5.39 -34.77
C ARG A 61 -14.52 4.43 -33.61
N ALA A 62 -15.57 4.16 -32.85
CA ALA A 62 -15.59 3.04 -31.92
C ALA A 62 -15.53 1.72 -32.68
N ASP A 63 -14.79 0.76 -32.13
CA ASP A 63 -14.65 -0.57 -32.70
C ASP A 63 -15.90 -1.44 -32.46
N ALA A 64 -15.81 -2.74 -32.72
CA ALA A 64 -16.92 -3.66 -32.53
C ALA A 64 -17.29 -3.88 -31.05
N GLY A 65 -16.34 -3.68 -30.13
CA GLY A 65 -16.54 -3.74 -28.69
C GLY A 65 -17.05 -2.43 -28.09
N GLY A 66 -17.00 -1.34 -28.86
CA GLY A 66 -17.40 0.00 -28.42
C GLY A 66 -16.22 0.86 -27.96
N ASP A 67 -15.00 0.33 -27.93
CA ASP A 67 -13.81 1.09 -27.55
C ASP A 67 -13.40 2.04 -28.68
N TRP A 68 -13.04 3.27 -28.32
CA TRP A 68 -12.47 4.23 -29.26
C TRP A 68 -11.22 4.87 -28.69
N LYS A 69 -10.28 5.19 -29.59
CA LYS A 69 -9.04 5.90 -29.26
C LYS A 69 -8.65 6.82 -30.40
N ILE A 70 -8.17 8.01 -30.06
CA ILE A 70 -7.62 9.00 -30.98
C ILE A 70 -6.38 9.63 -30.37
N LYS A 71 -5.54 10.26 -31.20
CA LYS A 71 -4.35 10.99 -30.72
C LYS A 71 -4.42 12.44 -31.17
N LEU A 72 -4.40 13.38 -30.22
CA LEU A 72 -4.16 14.78 -30.54
C LEU A 72 -2.68 14.98 -30.89
N THR A 73 -2.40 15.94 -31.77
CA THR A 73 -1.03 16.38 -32.05
C THR A 73 -0.46 17.14 -30.85
N PRO A 74 0.88 17.20 -30.70
CA PRO A 74 1.52 17.90 -29.58
C PRO A 74 1.04 19.33 -29.39
N ILE A 75 0.76 19.71 -28.15
CA ILE A 75 0.28 21.03 -27.75
C ILE A 75 1.34 21.68 -26.84
N PRO A 76 1.69 22.97 -27.02
CA PRO A 76 2.57 23.67 -26.09
C PRO A 76 1.91 23.84 -24.71
N ALA A 77 2.72 24.13 -23.68
CA ALA A 77 2.20 24.46 -22.36
C ALA A 77 1.24 25.66 -22.43
N SER A 78 0.21 25.65 -21.60
CA SER A 78 -0.77 26.72 -21.50
C SER A 78 -1.40 26.73 -20.11
N PRO A 79 -1.24 27.83 -19.34
CA PRO A 79 -1.90 28.00 -18.04
C PRO A 79 -3.38 28.43 -18.16
N GLU A 80 -3.84 28.73 -19.36
CA GLU A 80 -5.24 29.09 -19.62
C GLU A 80 -6.12 27.83 -19.67
N GLY A 81 -7.11 27.76 -18.76
CA GLY A 81 -8.16 26.74 -18.77
C GLY A 81 -9.03 26.82 -20.02
N ARG A 82 -9.17 25.71 -20.74
CA ARG A 82 -9.94 25.63 -21.99
C ARG A 82 -10.99 24.53 -21.93
N PRO A 83 -12.13 24.68 -22.61
CA PRO A 83 -13.09 23.60 -22.74
C PRO A 83 -12.53 22.48 -23.63
N PHE A 84 -12.73 21.24 -23.21
CA PHE A 84 -12.43 20.02 -23.96
C PHE A 84 -13.74 19.30 -24.27
N THR A 85 -14.06 19.10 -25.54
CA THR A 85 -15.37 18.54 -25.94
C THR A 85 -15.21 17.23 -26.69
N VAL A 86 -16.02 16.24 -26.33
CA VAL A 86 -16.19 14.97 -27.05
C VAL A 86 -17.63 14.84 -27.50
N SER A 87 -17.83 14.58 -28.79
CA SER A 87 -19.15 14.39 -29.39
C SER A 87 -19.22 13.10 -30.18
N GLY A 88 -20.37 12.43 -30.10
CA GLY A 88 -20.68 11.23 -30.85
C GLY A 88 -21.81 11.53 -31.84
N ASN A 89 -21.73 11.02 -33.06
CA ASN A 89 -22.75 11.29 -34.07
C ASN A 89 -24.06 10.51 -33.89
N GLN A 90 -24.12 9.59 -32.91
CA GLN A 90 -25.33 8.87 -32.50
C GLN A 90 -25.77 9.25 -31.09
N SER A 91 -24.85 9.83 -30.31
CA SER A 91 -25.06 10.33 -28.96
C SER A 91 -25.94 11.59 -28.94
N LYS A 92 -26.85 11.67 -27.97
CA LYS A 92 -27.75 12.82 -27.80
C LYS A 92 -27.09 14.02 -27.11
N THR A 93 -26.00 13.78 -26.39
CA THR A 93 -25.31 14.78 -25.57
C THR A 93 -23.81 14.70 -25.83
N ASN A 94 -23.16 15.87 -25.87
CA ASN A 94 -21.71 15.97 -25.90
C ASN A 94 -21.17 15.96 -24.47
N ILE A 95 -19.98 15.41 -24.28
CA ILE A 95 -19.20 15.58 -23.04
C ILE A 95 -18.39 16.86 -23.19
N THR A 96 -18.47 17.77 -22.22
CA THR A 96 -17.62 18.97 -22.16
C THR A 96 -16.96 19.00 -20.79
N LEU A 97 -15.63 18.92 -20.78
CA LEU A 97 -14.81 19.11 -19.60
C LEU A 97 -14.31 20.56 -19.57
N LEU A 98 -14.36 21.19 -18.41
CA LEU A 98 -14.02 22.60 -18.19
C LEU A 98 -12.64 22.75 -17.54
N ASP A 99 -12.04 23.93 -17.71
CA ASP A 99 -10.75 24.30 -17.09
C ASP A 99 -9.60 23.30 -17.39
N VAL A 100 -9.49 22.83 -18.63
CA VAL A 100 -8.42 21.91 -19.01
C VAL A 100 -7.14 22.67 -19.32
N LEU A 101 -6.06 22.35 -18.61
CA LEU A 101 -4.72 22.92 -18.78
C LEU A 101 -3.84 22.02 -19.65
N VAL A 102 -2.73 22.59 -20.15
CA VAL A 102 -1.67 21.82 -20.84
C VAL A 102 -0.35 22.11 -20.14
N GLY A 103 0.29 21.07 -19.62
CA GLY A 103 1.44 21.19 -18.71
C GLY A 103 2.27 19.92 -18.65
N ASP A 104 3.02 19.72 -17.57
CA ASP A 104 3.73 18.46 -17.31
C ASP A 104 2.97 17.61 -16.29
N VAL A 105 2.79 16.33 -16.59
CA VAL A 105 2.01 15.39 -15.76
C VAL A 105 2.92 14.35 -15.14
N TRP A 106 2.88 14.19 -13.84
CA TRP A 106 3.69 13.22 -13.09
C TRP A 106 2.81 12.25 -12.32
N LEU A 107 3.13 10.95 -12.38
CA LEU A 107 2.46 9.98 -11.52
C LEU A 107 3.21 9.89 -10.18
N CYS A 108 2.54 10.23 -9.09
CA CYS A 108 3.02 10.13 -7.71
C CYS A 108 2.42 8.87 -7.07
N GLY A 109 3.25 7.85 -6.85
CA GLY A 109 2.77 6.55 -6.36
C GLY A 109 3.62 5.91 -5.26
N GLY A 110 3.16 4.77 -4.76
CA GLY A 110 3.83 4.00 -3.72
C GLY A 110 2.93 3.77 -2.51
N GLN A 111 3.49 3.86 -1.31
CA GLN A 111 2.79 3.51 -0.07
C GLN A 111 2.59 4.70 0.86
N SER A 112 2.53 4.45 2.17
CA SER A 112 2.03 5.38 3.19
C SER A 112 2.76 6.73 3.22
N ASN A 113 4.06 6.74 2.95
CA ASN A 113 4.84 7.98 2.89
C ASN A 113 4.51 8.86 1.66
N MET A 114 4.09 8.28 0.53
CA MET A 114 3.49 9.03 -0.59
C MET A 114 2.02 9.36 -0.30
N GLU A 115 1.28 8.47 0.37
CA GLU A 115 -0.12 8.67 0.73
C GLU A 115 -0.32 9.79 1.75
N ARG A 116 0.68 10.08 2.57
CA ARG A 116 0.63 11.10 3.63
C ARG A 116 0.19 12.44 3.06
N GLN A 117 -1.00 12.89 3.45
CA GLN A 117 -1.54 14.19 3.06
C GLN A 117 -0.77 15.35 3.70
N LEU A 118 -0.91 16.59 3.21
CA LEU A 118 -0.22 17.76 3.80
C LEU A 118 -0.79 18.11 5.18
N GLY A 119 -2.12 18.07 5.33
CA GLY A 119 -2.83 18.40 6.56
C GLY A 119 -2.68 17.37 7.67
N PRO A 120 -3.38 17.53 8.80
CA PRO A 120 -3.29 16.62 9.94
C PRO A 120 -3.87 15.23 9.59
N ARG A 121 -3.34 14.17 10.22
CA ARG A 121 -3.85 12.79 10.10
C ARG A 121 -3.85 12.14 11.49
N SER A 122 -4.97 11.58 11.90
CA SER A 122 -5.10 10.92 13.21
C SER A 122 -4.04 9.82 13.37
N GLY A 123 -3.40 9.78 14.54
CA GLY A 123 -2.36 8.79 14.86
C GLY A 123 -0.98 9.05 14.23
N GLN A 124 -0.76 10.22 13.61
CA GLN A 124 0.54 10.60 13.05
C GLN A 124 0.89 12.04 13.45
N PRO A 125 2.19 12.37 13.57
CA PRO A 125 2.62 13.74 13.79
C PRO A 125 2.24 14.64 12.61
N ASP A 126 1.99 15.90 12.92
CA ASP A 126 1.76 16.96 11.95
C ASP A 126 3.00 17.16 11.07
N ILE A 127 2.79 17.33 9.76
CA ILE A 127 3.88 17.68 8.84
C ILE A 127 4.47 19.02 9.25
N TYR A 128 5.79 19.14 9.24
CA TYR A 128 6.44 20.38 9.62
C TYR A 128 5.95 21.54 8.75
N ASN A 129 5.58 22.66 9.41
CA ASN A 129 5.11 23.90 8.77
C ASN A 129 3.82 23.78 7.93
N TRP A 130 3.03 22.71 8.09
CA TRP A 130 1.88 22.45 7.21
C TRP A 130 0.84 23.57 7.19
N GLN A 131 0.56 24.22 8.33
CA GLN A 131 -0.47 25.28 8.38
C GLN A 131 -0.08 26.49 7.53
N ALA A 132 1.17 26.94 7.64
CA ALA A 132 1.65 28.08 6.89
C ALA A 132 1.68 27.74 5.40
N GLU A 133 2.18 26.55 5.06
CA GLU A 133 2.21 26.06 3.68
C GLU A 133 0.80 26.03 3.09
N ALA A 134 -0.14 25.37 3.76
CA ALA A 134 -1.52 25.23 3.30
C ALA A 134 -2.19 26.60 3.10
N SER A 135 -2.05 27.51 4.06
CA SER A 135 -2.62 28.86 3.96
C SER A 135 -2.09 29.68 2.79
N SER A 136 -0.88 29.38 2.32
CA SER A 136 -0.20 30.08 1.23
C SER A 136 -0.30 29.39 -0.14
N ALA A 137 -0.85 28.18 -0.19
CA ALA A 137 -0.87 27.30 -1.37
C ALA A 137 -1.86 27.75 -2.46
N ASN A 138 -1.70 28.97 -2.97
CA ASN A 138 -2.50 29.53 -4.05
C ASN A 138 -1.85 29.26 -5.41
N TYR A 139 -1.79 27.98 -5.80
CA TYR A 139 -1.19 27.53 -7.05
C TYR A 139 -2.23 26.94 -8.00
N PRO A 140 -3.12 27.76 -8.60
CA PRO A 140 -4.19 27.28 -9.46
C PRO A 140 -3.68 26.79 -10.82
N GLN A 141 -2.39 26.51 -11.00
CA GLN A 141 -1.85 25.76 -12.15
C GLN A 141 -1.29 24.40 -11.73
N ILE A 142 -1.31 24.09 -10.44
CA ILE A 142 -1.07 22.76 -9.89
C ILE A 142 -2.42 22.06 -9.74
N ARG A 143 -2.48 20.81 -10.19
CA ARG A 143 -3.67 19.96 -10.17
C ARG A 143 -3.31 18.58 -9.67
N GLU A 144 -4.16 18.00 -8.83
CA GLU A 144 -4.02 16.61 -8.39
C GLU A 144 -5.20 15.77 -8.88
N LEU A 145 -4.92 14.67 -9.57
CA LEU A 145 -5.86 13.58 -9.80
C LEU A 145 -5.67 12.56 -8.69
N TYR A 146 -6.55 12.56 -7.69
CA TYR A 146 -6.54 11.52 -6.67
C TYR A 146 -7.20 10.25 -7.20
N VAL A 147 -6.50 9.12 -7.14
CA VAL A 147 -6.98 7.79 -7.55
C VAL A 147 -7.46 7.02 -6.32
N GLN A 148 -8.73 6.67 -6.27
CA GLN A 148 -9.28 5.94 -5.13
C GLN A 148 -8.66 4.54 -5.03
N GLN A 149 -8.31 4.16 -3.80
CA GLN A 149 -7.82 2.84 -3.45
C GLN A 149 -8.79 1.75 -3.90
N THR A 150 -8.35 0.94 -4.87
CA THR A 150 -9.18 -0.06 -5.54
C THR A 150 -8.39 -1.35 -5.72
N LEU A 151 -8.92 -2.47 -5.22
CA LEU A 151 -8.36 -3.81 -5.44
C LEU A 151 -8.97 -4.45 -6.68
N SER A 152 -8.16 -5.10 -7.49
CA SER A 152 -8.67 -6.00 -8.52
C SER A 152 -7.72 -7.13 -8.89
N HIS A 153 -8.26 -8.32 -9.12
CA HIS A 153 -7.50 -9.48 -9.59
C HIS A 153 -7.28 -9.45 -11.11
N THR A 154 -7.94 -8.55 -11.83
CA THR A 154 -7.81 -8.38 -13.29
C THR A 154 -7.67 -6.90 -13.66
N PRO A 155 -6.91 -6.54 -14.71
CA PRO A 155 -6.75 -5.14 -15.11
C PRO A 155 -8.11 -4.45 -15.34
N GLN A 156 -8.34 -3.34 -14.64
CA GLN A 156 -9.54 -2.52 -14.80
C GLN A 156 -9.34 -1.49 -15.90
N THR A 157 -10.43 -1.10 -16.55
CA THR A 157 -10.46 -0.02 -17.55
C THR A 157 -10.95 1.30 -16.98
N ARG A 158 -11.43 1.30 -15.72
CA ARG A 158 -11.91 2.47 -15.00
C ARG A 158 -11.47 2.44 -13.54
N VAL A 159 -11.37 3.62 -12.95
CA VAL A 159 -11.13 3.84 -11.51
C VAL A 159 -11.87 5.10 -11.09
N ASP A 160 -12.31 5.21 -9.83
CA ASP A 160 -12.79 6.49 -9.30
C ASP A 160 -11.59 7.41 -9.11
N ALA A 161 -11.58 8.51 -9.86
CA ALA A 161 -10.54 9.50 -9.76
C ALA A 161 -11.09 10.89 -10.09
N LYS A 162 -10.64 11.91 -9.34
CA LYS A 162 -11.10 13.29 -9.51
C LYS A 162 -9.94 14.27 -9.45
N TRP A 163 -9.93 15.20 -10.39
CA TRP A 163 -8.98 16.30 -10.43
C TRP A 163 -9.40 17.40 -9.45
N ARG A 164 -8.43 17.94 -8.72
CA ARG A 164 -8.59 19.05 -7.77
C ARG A 164 -7.62 20.16 -8.09
N VAL A 165 -8.10 21.40 -7.98
CA VAL A 165 -7.30 22.62 -8.04
C VAL A 165 -6.50 22.74 -6.74
N CYS A 166 -5.20 23.02 -6.81
CA CYS A 166 -4.43 23.39 -5.62
C CYS A 166 -4.83 24.80 -5.16
N SER A 167 -5.45 24.89 -4.00
CA SER A 167 -5.79 26.13 -3.31
C SER A 167 -5.62 25.93 -1.79
N PRO A 168 -5.66 27.01 -0.99
CA PRO A 168 -5.67 26.86 0.47
C PRO A 168 -6.79 25.97 1.01
N ASP A 169 -7.91 25.83 0.27
CA ASP A 169 -9.07 25.02 0.69
C ASP A 169 -8.93 23.52 0.38
N THR A 170 -7.99 23.12 -0.48
CA THR A 170 -7.89 21.74 -0.99
C THR A 170 -6.55 21.08 -0.73
N VAL A 171 -5.48 21.86 -0.57
CA VAL A 171 -4.10 21.36 -0.49
C VAL A 171 -3.85 20.47 0.73
N GLU A 172 -4.62 20.63 1.81
CA GLU A 172 -4.48 19.80 3.00
C GLU A 172 -4.68 18.30 2.70
N ASP A 173 -5.52 17.99 1.71
CA ASP A 173 -5.80 16.62 1.26
C ASP A 173 -4.85 16.13 0.16
N PHE A 174 -3.95 16.96 -0.35
CA PHE A 174 -2.98 16.54 -1.36
C PHE A 174 -1.90 15.68 -0.71
N THR A 175 -1.31 14.76 -1.47
CA THR A 175 -0.05 14.12 -1.03
C THR A 175 0.99 15.18 -0.66
N ALA A 176 1.54 15.16 0.55
CA ALA A 176 2.52 16.15 1.00
C ALA A 176 3.77 16.13 0.10
N VAL A 177 4.30 14.93 -0.17
CA VAL A 177 5.48 14.76 -1.02
C VAL A 177 5.19 15.19 -2.46
N GLY A 178 4.05 14.77 -3.03
CA GLY A 178 3.67 15.14 -4.38
C GLY A 178 3.37 16.64 -4.53
N TYR A 179 2.79 17.27 -3.51
CA TYR A 179 2.56 18.72 -3.45
C TYR A 179 3.87 19.50 -3.47
N TYR A 180 4.80 19.23 -2.54
CA TYR A 180 6.09 19.93 -2.49
C TYR A 180 6.89 19.72 -3.78
N PHE A 181 6.85 18.51 -4.35
CA PHE A 181 7.42 18.20 -5.65
C PHE A 181 6.81 19.06 -6.78
N ALA A 182 5.48 19.11 -6.87
CA ALA A 182 4.78 19.86 -7.90
C ALA A 182 4.97 21.38 -7.76
N ARG A 183 4.96 21.90 -6.53
CA ARG A 183 5.19 23.31 -6.21
C ARG A 183 6.56 23.75 -6.71
N ASP A 184 7.60 23.03 -6.35
CA ASP A 184 8.97 23.38 -6.72
C ASP A 184 9.24 23.23 -8.23
N LEU A 185 8.62 22.24 -8.88
CA LEU A 185 8.63 22.15 -10.34
C LEU A 185 7.88 23.30 -11.00
N HIS A 186 6.70 23.65 -10.51
CA HIS A 186 5.91 24.75 -11.05
C HIS A 186 6.69 26.08 -10.96
N LEU A 187 7.30 26.36 -9.80
CA LEU A 187 8.08 27.57 -9.57
C LEU A 187 9.36 27.63 -10.41
N SER A 188 10.00 26.50 -10.69
CA SER A 188 11.24 26.47 -11.48
C SER A 188 11.00 26.44 -13.00
N GLN A 189 9.93 25.79 -13.45
CA GLN A 189 9.67 25.56 -14.87
C GLN A 189 8.64 26.53 -15.47
N ASP A 190 7.88 27.25 -14.64
CA ASP A 190 6.82 28.19 -15.04
C ASP A 190 5.79 27.55 -16.01
N VAL A 191 5.34 26.35 -15.65
CA VAL A 191 4.32 25.59 -16.40
C VAL A 191 3.30 24.95 -15.46
N PRO A 192 2.06 24.69 -15.93
CA PRO A 192 1.11 23.89 -15.16
C PRO A 192 1.67 22.50 -14.84
N ILE A 193 1.42 22.03 -13.62
CA ILE A 193 1.84 20.70 -13.17
C ILE A 193 0.60 19.90 -12.77
N GLY A 194 0.41 18.75 -13.41
CA GLY A 194 -0.55 17.74 -12.97
C GLY A 194 0.17 16.65 -12.19
N ILE A 195 -0.30 16.30 -11.01
CA ILE A 195 0.12 15.07 -10.32
C ILE A 195 -1.03 14.06 -10.33
N ILE A 196 -0.74 12.81 -10.66
CA ILE A 196 -1.67 11.69 -10.50
C ILE A 196 -1.26 10.96 -9.24
N HIS A 197 -2.05 11.08 -8.18
CA HIS A 197 -1.77 10.48 -6.88
C HIS A 197 -2.42 9.10 -6.79
N SER A 198 -1.58 8.05 -6.81
CA SER A 198 -2.01 6.64 -6.76
C SER A 198 -1.13 5.86 -5.77
N SER A 199 -1.53 5.84 -4.50
CA SER A 199 -0.77 5.23 -3.41
C SER A 199 -1.65 4.52 -2.39
N TRP A 200 -1.09 3.53 -1.72
CA TRP A 200 -1.76 2.80 -0.64
C TRP A 200 -0.76 2.31 0.42
N GLY A 201 -0.93 2.72 1.67
CA GLY A 201 -0.11 2.34 2.81
C GLY A 201 0.02 0.84 3.05
N GLY A 202 1.23 0.42 3.46
CA GLY A 202 1.53 -0.98 3.78
C GLY A 202 1.67 -1.90 2.56
N THR A 203 1.81 -1.36 1.35
CA THR A 203 1.78 -2.16 0.12
C THR A 203 3.18 -2.36 -0.48
N PRO A 204 3.51 -3.59 -0.91
CA PRO A 204 4.82 -3.94 -1.45
C PRO A 204 4.85 -3.79 -2.98
N ALA A 205 6.05 -3.71 -3.58
CA ALA A 205 6.24 -3.43 -5.01
C ALA A 205 5.56 -4.44 -5.95
N GLN A 206 5.45 -5.71 -5.58
CA GLN A 206 4.77 -6.72 -6.39
C GLN A 206 3.27 -6.42 -6.59
N ALA A 207 2.63 -5.71 -5.66
CA ALA A 207 1.22 -5.33 -5.80
C ALA A 207 1.02 -4.29 -6.91
N TRP A 208 2.02 -3.44 -7.12
CA TRP A 208 2.07 -2.35 -8.11
C TRP A 208 2.64 -2.78 -9.48
N THR A 209 3.15 -4.02 -9.59
CA THR A 209 3.75 -4.54 -10.81
C THR A 209 2.76 -5.39 -11.58
N GLY A 210 2.63 -5.17 -12.89
CA GLY A 210 1.76 -5.99 -13.73
C GLY A 210 2.32 -7.40 -13.92
N LYS A 211 1.44 -8.33 -14.35
CA LYS A 211 1.77 -9.76 -14.48
C LYS A 211 3.04 -10.02 -15.32
N GLU A 212 3.19 -9.35 -16.45
CA GLU A 212 4.36 -9.48 -17.32
C GLU A 212 5.66 -8.98 -16.65
N GLY A 213 5.58 -7.94 -15.81
CA GLY A 213 6.72 -7.45 -15.03
C GLY A 213 7.21 -8.42 -13.97
N LEU A 214 6.33 -9.33 -13.53
CA LEU A 214 6.64 -10.36 -12.54
C LEU A 214 7.11 -11.68 -13.18
N SER A 215 7.50 -11.70 -14.47
CA SER A 215 7.88 -12.94 -15.18
C SER A 215 9.00 -13.71 -14.52
N GLU A 216 9.97 -13.00 -13.93
CA GLU A 216 11.13 -13.58 -13.24
C GLU A 216 10.83 -13.98 -11.78
N PHE A 217 9.60 -13.77 -11.30
CA PHE A 217 9.18 -14.03 -9.92
C PHE A 217 8.02 -15.05 -9.90
N PRO A 218 8.32 -16.35 -10.12
CA PRO A 218 7.29 -17.37 -10.34
C PRO A 218 6.33 -17.55 -9.16
N HIS A 219 6.76 -17.23 -7.93
CA HIS A 219 5.91 -17.30 -6.75
C HIS A 219 4.80 -16.23 -6.78
N TYR A 220 5.09 -15.00 -7.23
CA TYR A 220 4.07 -13.97 -7.42
C TYR A 220 3.11 -14.29 -8.57
N LEU A 221 3.60 -14.93 -9.64
CA LEU A 221 2.72 -15.39 -10.71
C LEU A 221 1.76 -16.49 -10.24
N ALA A 222 2.25 -17.42 -9.42
CA ALA A 222 1.44 -18.47 -8.82
C ALA A 222 0.41 -17.87 -7.86
N GLU A 223 0.80 -16.88 -7.04
CA GLU A 223 -0.11 -16.13 -6.18
C GLU A 223 -1.19 -15.41 -6.99
N SER A 224 -0.82 -14.59 -7.96
CA SER A 224 -1.76 -13.85 -8.82
C SER A 224 -2.75 -14.79 -9.52
N LYS A 225 -2.28 -15.93 -10.01
CA LYS A 225 -3.14 -16.95 -10.63
C LYS A 225 -4.14 -17.53 -9.62
N ARG A 226 -3.69 -17.92 -8.44
CA ARG A 226 -4.55 -18.43 -7.36
C ARG A 226 -5.62 -17.39 -6.98
N LEU A 227 -5.24 -16.12 -6.85
CA LEU A 227 -6.17 -15.04 -6.51
C LEU A 227 -7.21 -14.82 -7.60
N GLN A 228 -6.82 -14.88 -8.88
CA GLN A 228 -7.76 -14.82 -10.01
C GLN A 228 -8.75 -15.99 -9.98
N GLU A 229 -8.29 -17.21 -9.74
CA GLU A 229 -9.15 -18.39 -9.60
C GLU A 229 -10.12 -18.24 -8.43
N HIS A 230 -9.64 -17.77 -7.28
CA HIS A 230 -10.46 -17.53 -6.09
C HIS A 230 -11.55 -16.47 -6.34
N ALA A 231 -11.23 -15.41 -7.10
CA ALA A 231 -12.19 -14.38 -7.47
C ALA A 231 -13.32 -14.91 -8.37
N THR A 232 -13.02 -15.90 -9.22
CA THR A 232 -14.02 -16.54 -10.09
C THR A 232 -14.80 -17.67 -9.41
N GLU A 233 -14.26 -18.28 -8.36
CA GLU A 233 -14.86 -19.41 -7.63
C GLU A 233 -14.87 -19.14 -6.10
N PRO A 234 -15.57 -18.10 -5.61
CA PRO A 234 -15.44 -17.64 -4.22
C PRO A 234 -15.89 -18.68 -3.18
N GLU A 235 -16.94 -19.46 -3.46
CA GLU A 235 -17.40 -20.52 -2.56
C GLU A 235 -16.37 -21.64 -2.42
N ARG A 236 -15.68 -21.98 -3.52
CA ARG A 236 -14.61 -22.98 -3.50
C ARG A 236 -13.40 -22.45 -2.73
N ALA A 237 -12.99 -21.20 -2.99
CA ALA A 237 -11.91 -20.54 -2.28
C ALA A 237 -12.16 -20.50 -0.77
N ARG A 238 -13.38 -20.14 -0.36
CA ARG A 238 -13.82 -20.15 1.04
C ARG A 238 -13.74 -21.56 1.63
N ALA A 239 -14.25 -22.57 0.93
CA ALA A 239 -14.20 -23.95 1.39
C ALA A 239 -12.76 -24.49 1.52
N GLU A 240 -11.86 -24.15 0.60
CA GLU A 240 -10.44 -24.50 0.65
C GLU A 240 -9.73 -23.80 1.82
N HIS A 241 -10.01 -22.51 2.04
CA HIS A 241 -9.48 -21.77 3.18
C HIS A 241 -10.00 -22.32 4.51
N GLU A 242 -11.31 -22.51 4.67
CA GLU A 242 -11.92 -23.13 5.85
C GLU A 242 -11.32 -24.52 6.11
N LYS A 243 -11.10 -25.33 5.07
CA LYS A 243 -10.44 -26.63 5.20
C LYS A 243 -8.99 -26.49 5.70
N SER A 244 -8.23 -25.51 5.19
CA SER A 244 -6.86 -25.26 5.61
C SER A 244 -6.77 -24.80 7.07
N VAL A 245 -7.67 -23.91 7.50
CA VAL A 245 -7.78 -23.42 8.88
C VAL A 245 -8.22 -24.54 9.81
N ASN A 246 -9.19 -25.36 9.41
CA ASN A 246 -9.62 -26.52 10.20
C ASN A 246 -8.50 -27.57 10.34
N ALA A 247 -7.73 -27.82 9.29
CA ALA A 247 -6.57 -28.70 9.37
C ALA A 247 -5.50 -28.14 10.32
N TRP A 248 -5.27 -26.82 10.26
CA TRP A 248 -4.36 -26.13 11.16
C TRP A 248 -4.83 -26.21 12.62
N TYR A 249 -6.13 -26.00 12.91
CA TYR A 249 -6.67 -26.18 14.26
C TYR A 249 -6.44 -27.61 14.78
N GLN A 250 -6.66 -28.62 13.94
CA GLN A 250 -6.40 -30.02 14.32
C GLN A 250 -4.93 -30.29 14.63
N GLN A 251 -4.01 -29.53 14.06
CA GLN A 251 -2.58 -29.69 14.28
C GLN A 251 -2.08 -28.91 15.51
N HIS A 252 -2.60 -27.70 15.75
CA HIS A 252 -2.01 -26.75 16.68
C HIS A 252 -2.89 -26.43 17.90
N ASP A 253 -4.22 -26.39 17.75
CA ASP A 253 -5.13 -26.08 18.85
C ASP A 253 -5.38 -27.32 19.73
N LEU A 254 -4.83 -27.32 20.95
CA LEU A 254 -5.03 -28.40 21.93
C LEU A 254 -6.52 -28.68 22.20
N GLY A 255 -7.33 -27.64 22.36
CA GLY A 255 -8.75 -27.79 22.65
C GLY A 255 -9.54 -28.36 21.48
N THR A 256 -9.07 -28.12 20.25
CA THR A 256 -9.65 -28.80 19.08
C THR A 256 -9.32 -30.29 19.07
N ARG A 257 -8.06 -30.67 19.33
CA ARG A 257 -7.63 -32.08 19.36
C ARG A 257 -8.32 -32.88 20.46
N GLU A 258 -8.49 -32.28 21.63
CA GLU A 258 -9.15 -32.89 22.79
C GLU A 258 -10.68 -32.71 22.79
N GLN A 259 -11.23 -32.01 21.80
CA GLN A 259 -12.66 -31.79 21.62
C GLN A 259 -13.32 -31.09 22.81
N TRP A 260 -12.72 -30.02 23.32
CA TRP A 260 -13.21 -29.25 24.47
C TRP A 260 -14.62 -28.65 24.28
N TRP A 261 -15.17 -28.68 23.06
CA TRP A 261 -16.57 -28.31 22.79
C TRP A 261 -17.60 -29.31 23.35
N GLN A 262 -17.21 -30.55 23.66
CA GLN A 262 -18.13 -31.55 24.19
C GLN A 262 -18.67 -31.16 25.58
N ASP A 263 -19.90 -31.59 25.87
CA ASP A 263 -20.56 -31.34 27.16
C ASP A 263 -20.11 -32.35 28.23
N THR A 264 -18.85 -32.25 28.64
CA THR A 264 -18.22 -33.09 29.67
C THR A 264 -17.70 -32.22 30.82
N THR A 265 -17.54 -32.82 32.01
CA THR A 265 -16.90 -32.17 33.15
C THR A 265 -15.45 -31.85 32.81
N SER A 266 -15.10 -30.57 32.80
CA SER A 266 -13.77 -30.10 32.39
C SER A 266 -12.80 -30.11 33.57
N PRO A 267 -11.63 -30.78 33.47
CA PRO A 267 -10.59 -30.68 34.50
C PRO A 267 -9.78 -29.38 34.39
N GLU A 268 -9.50 -28.77 35.55
CA GLU A 268 -8.66 -27.58 35.86
C GLU A 268 -8.56 -26.49 34.78
N TRP A 269 -9.66 -25.78 34.54
CA TRP A 269 -9.65 -24.49 33.82
C TRP A 269 -9.57 -23.34 34.82
N GLN A 270 -8.92 -22.25 34.42
CA GLN A 270 -8.83 -21.04 35.23
C GLN A 270 -10.10 -20.21 35.09
N SER A 271 -10.23 -19.13 35.85
CA SER A 271 -11.40 -18.24 35.84
C SER A 271 -11.03 -16.85 35.32
N MET A 272 -11.89 -16.27 34.49
CA MET A 272 -11.76 -14.93 33.91
C MET A 272 -13.08 -14.17 34.06
N GLN A 273 -13.03 -12.84 34.25
CA GLN A 273 -14.22 -12.00 34.25
C GLN A 273 -14.49 -11.53 32.82
N LEU A 274 -15.70 -11.81 32.33
CA LEU A 274 -16.15 -11.38 31.00
C LEU A 274 -17.45 -10.56 31.13
N PRO A 275 -17.68 -9.57 30.25
CA PRO A 275 -16.77 -9.16 29.17
C PRO A 275 -15.62 -8.28 29.68
N ASN A 276 -14.40 -8.58 29.25
CA ASN A 276 -13.18 -7.78 29.45
C ASN A 276 -12.05 -8.35 28.57
N MET A 277 -11.08 -7.53 28.17
CA MET A 277 -9.88 -8.01 27.46
C MET A 277 -9.09 -8.96 28.38
N TRP A 278 -8.39 -9.95 27.81
CA TRP A 278 -7.54 -10.81 28.64
C TRP A 278 -6.23 -10.12 29.04
N GLU A 279 -5.76 -9.12 28.28
CA GLU A 279 -4.59 -8.30 28.60
C GLU A 279 -4.81 -7.56 29.93
N ASP A 280 -5.98 -6.92 30.06
CA ASP A 280 -6.42 -6.25 31.29
C ASP A 280 -6.61 -7.20 32.49
N GLN A 281 -6.44 -8.51 32.27
CA GLN A 281 -6.56 -9.57 33.26
C GLN A 281 -5.25 -10.37 33.45
N GLY A 282 -4.11 -9.80 33.01
CA GLY A 282 -2.77 -10.32 33.28
C GLY A 282 -2.16 -11.17 32.16
N HIS A 283 -2.71 -11.09 30.93
CA HIS A 283 -2.23 -11.81 29.74
C HIS A 283 -1.70 -10.84 28.68
N ASP A 284 -0.83 -9.93 29.07
CA ASP A 284 -0.30 -8.88 28.20
C ASP A 284 0.41 -9.45 26.96
N GLY A 285 -0.03 -9.02 25.77
CA GLY A 285 0.60 -9.35 24.48
C GLY A 285 0.47 -10.81 24.04
N ILE A 286 -0.54 -11.53 24.55
CA ILE A 286 -0.83 -12.90 24.14
C ILE A 286 -1.75 -12.90 22.94
N ASP A 287 -1.19 -13.18 21.76
CA ASP A 287 -1.98 -13.56 20.58
C ASP A 287 -2.10 -15.10 20.51
N GLY A 288 -3.31 -15.62 20.26
CA GLY A 288 -3.49 -17.06 20.17
C GLY A 288 -4.94 -17.55 20.28
N ILE A 289 -5.13 -18.70 20.93
CA ILE A 289 -6.43 -19.33 21.09
C ILE A 289 -6.73 -19.53 22.57
N ALA A 290 -7.85 -18.95 23.00
CA ALA A 290 -8.46 -19.21 24.29
C ALA A 290 -9.79 -19.96 24.12
N TRP A 291 -10.03 -20.94 24.97
CA TRP A 291 -11.33 -21.59 25.10
C TRP A 291 -12.01 -21.09 26.36
N PHE A 292 -13.30 -20.78 26.25
CA PHE A 292 -14.15 -20.31 27.33
C PHE A 292 -15.33 -21.26 27.59
N GLU A 293 -15.71 -21.37 28.85
CA GLU A 293 -16.81 -22.18 29.35
C GLU A 293 -17.71 -21.34 30.28
N LYS A 294 -19.02 -21.44 30.05
CA LYS A 294 -20.04 -21.01 31.01
C LYS A 294 -21.11 -22.08 31.14
N ARG A 295 -21.48 -22.36 32.39
CA ARG A 295 -22.70 -23.09 32.71
C ARG A 295 -23.79 -22.10 33.07
N PHE A 296 -24.99 -22.36 32.57
CA PHE A 296 -26.16 -21.55 32.85
C PHE A 296 -27.38 -22.46 32.97
N GLU A 297 -28.41 -21.98 33.65
CA GLU A 297 -29.68 -22.69 33.76
C GLU A 297 -30.74 -21.95 32.96
N ILE A 298 -31.61 -22.70 32.27
CA ILE A 298 -32.80 -22.13 31.63
C ILE A 298 -34.06 -22.66 32.32
N PRO A 299 -35.13 -21.84 32.41
CA PRO A 299 -36.44 -22.32 32.82
C PRO A 299 -36.91 -23.50 31.95
N THR A 300 -37.58 -24.47 32.54
CA THR A 300 -38.09 -25.66 31.81
C THR A 300 -38.92 -25.28 30.57
N LEU A 301 -39.69 -24.19 30.65
CA LEU A 301 -40.53 -23.69 29.55
C LEU A 301 -39.74 -23.18 28.34
N TRP A 302 -38.47 -22.85 28.50
CA TRP A 302 -37.60 -22.35 27.42
C TRP A 302 -36.96 -23.48 26.62
N ALA A 303 -36.80 -24.68 27.19
CA ALA A 303 -36.12 -25.79 26.54
C ALA A 303 -36.81 -26.25 25.23
N GLU A 304 -38.10 -25.95 25.06
CA GLU A 304 -38.88 -26.28 23.86
C GLU A 304 -39.01 -25.09 22.88
N GLN A 305 -38.36 -23.96 23.16
CA GLN A 305 -38.47 -22.73 22.38
C GLN A 305 -37.15 -22.33 21.72
N PRO A 306 -37.19 -21.66 20.56
CA PRO A 306 -35.98 -21.12 19.95
C PRO A 306 -35.42 -19.98 20.83
N LEU A 307 -34.15 -20.08 21.18
CA LEU A 307 -33.44 -19.05 21.93
C LEU A 307 -32.47 -18.28 21.03
N VAL A 308 -31.95 -17.17 21.54
CA VAL A 308 -30.90 -16.38 20.94
C VAL A 308 -29.79 -16.23 21.96
N LEU A 309 -28.57 -16.58 21.57
CA LEU A 309 -27.35 -16.30 22.33
C LEU A 309 -26.66 -15.08 21.74
N GLU A 310 -26.37 -14.11 22.60
CA GLU A 310 -25.57 -12.93 22.29
C GLU A 310 -24.30 -12.98 23.14
N LEU A 311 -23.13 -12.93 22.49
CA LEU A 311 -21.82 -12.98 23.16
C LEU A 311 -21.06 -11.65 23.06
N GLY A 312 -21.74 -10.57 22.69
CA GLY A 312 -21.10 -9.27 22.53
C GLY A 312 -20.05 -9.24 21.40
N ALA A 313 -19.09 -8.33 21.50
CA ALA A 313 -17.92 -8.29 20.63
C ALA A 313 -16.85 -9.28 21.10
N ILE A 314 -16.28 -10.03 20.15
CA ILE A 314 -15.19 -10.98 20.38
C ILE A 314 -14.05 -10.67 19.42
N ASP A 315 -12.84 -10.55 19.97
CA ASP A 315 -11.62 -10.28 19.23
C ASP A 315 -10.80 -11.59 19.06
N ASP A 316 -10.60 -12.14 17.85
CA ASP A 316 -11.02 -11.69 16.51
C ASP A 316 -12.11 -12.60 15.91
N VAL A 317 -12.01 -13.90 16.18
CA VAL A 317 -12.85 -14.94 15.61
C VAL A 317 -13.37 -15.83 16.72
N ASP A 318 -14.67 -16.10 16.73
CA ASP A 318 -15.24 -17.11 17.61
C ASP A 318 -15.60 -18.38 16.83
N THR A 319 -15.62 -19.50 17.51
CA THR A 319 -16.49 -20.62 17.16
C THR A 319 -17.25 -21.00 18.41
N THR A 320 -18.57 -21.10 18.31
CA THR A 320 -19.44 -21.25 19.48
C THR A 320 -20.24 -22.54 19.43
N TRP A 321 -20.33 -23.22 20.57
CA TRP A 321 -21.12 -24.44 20.78
C TRP A 321 -21.99 -24.32 22.02
N ILE A 322 -23.15 -24.98 21.99
CA ILE A 322 -23.95 -25.29 23.18
C ILE A 322 -24.14 -26.80 23.27
N ASN A 323 -23.85 -27.35 24.45
CA ASN A 323 -24.01 -28.78 24.75
C ASN A 323 -23.33 -29.71 23.71
N GLY A 324 -22.19 -29.30 23.14
CA GLY A 324 -21.49 -30.05 22.08
C GLY A 324 -21.97 -29.76 20.66
N HIS A 325 -23.08 -29.05 20.45
CA HIS A 325 -23.59 -28.70 19.13
C HIS A 325 -23.04 -27.35 18.68
N LYS A 326 -22.37 -27.33 17.52
CA LYS A 326 -21.83 -26.10 16.92
C LYS A 326 -22.99 -25.20 16.47
N LEU A 327 -23.00 -23.96 16.96
CA LEU A 327 -23.97 -22.94 16.55
C LEU A 327 -23.47 -22.16 15.33
N GLY A 328 -22.18 -21.80 15.31
CA GLY A 328 -21.63 -20.96 14.26
C GLY A 328 -20.20 -20.50 14.54
N SER A 329 -19.76 -19.55 13.73
CA SER A 329 -18.47 -18.86 13.84
C SER A 329 -18.61 -17.51 13.15
N THR A 330 -18.01 -16.47 13.73
CA THR A 330 -18.03 -15.11 13.20
C THR A 330 -16.65 -14.49 13.35
N THR A 331 -16.27 -13.64 12.39
CA THR A 331 -14.98 -12.94 12.32
C THR A 331 -15.18 -11.43 12.44
N GLY A 332 -14.21 -10.76 13.05
CA GLY A 332 -14.13 -9.31 13.21
C GLY A 332 -14.24 -8.90 14.68
N TRP A 333 -13.25 -8.16 15.16
CA TRP A 333 -13.09 -7.76 16.55
C TRP A 333 -14.24 -6.92 17.15
N GLN A 334 -14.93 -6.11 16.33
CA GLN A 334 -16.11 -5.33 16.73
C GLN A 334 -17.46 -5.97 16.33
N THR A 335 -17.44 -7.09 15.63
CA THR A 335 -18.68 -7.70 15.12
C THR A 335 -19.47 -8.30 16.28
N LEU A 336 -20.75 -7.96 16.44
CA LEU A 336 -21.55 -8.57 17.51
C LEU A 336 -21.86 -10.03 17.20
N ARG A 337 -21.61 -10.91 18.18
CA ARG A 337 -21.86 -12.35 18.07
C ARG A 337 -23.29 -12.65 18.49
N ARG A 338 -24.09 -13.15 17.54
CA ARG A 338 -25.49 -13.51 17.74
C ARG A 338 -25.84 -14.82 17.03
N TYR A 339 -26.28 -15.82 17.80
CA TYR A 339 -26.62 -17.15 17.29
C TYR A 339 -28.05 -17.53 17.66
N GLU A 340 -28.82 -18.03 16.69
CA GLU A 340 -30.10 -18.66 16.98
C GLU A 340 -29.87 -20.10 17.42
N ILE A 341 -30.52 -20.48 18.51
CA ILE A 341 -30.42 -21.82 19.10
C ILE A 341 -31.73 -22.54 18.84
N ALA A 342 -31.63 -23.68 18.16
CA ALA A 342 -32.78 -24.52 17.94
C ALA A 342 -33.13 -25.32 19.22
N PRO A 343 -34.43 -25.52 19.54
CA PRO A 343 -34.85 -26.13 20.81
C PRO A 343 -34.17 -27.48 21.12
N GLN A 344 -33.92 -28.30 20.09
CA GLN A 344 -33.31 -29.62 20.22
C GLN A 344 -31.87 -29.63 20.74
N ILE A 345 -31.20 -28.48 20.78
CA ILE A 345 -29.84 -28.35 21.30
C ILE A 345 -29.84 -28.21 22.83
N LEU A 346 -30.93 -27.70 23.40
CA LEU A 346 -31.03 -27.33 24.81
C LEU A 346 -31.58 -28.47 25.67
N LYS A 347 -31.19 -28.47 26.93
CA LYS A 347 -31.69 -29.38 27.96
C LYS A 347 -32.47 -28.56 29.01
N PRO A 348 -33.59 -29.08 29.56
CA PRO A 348 -34.18 -28.47 30.74
C PRO A 348 -33.15 -28.37 31.88
N GLY A 349 -33.07 -27.22 32.54
CA GLY A 349 -32.09 -26.97 33.60
C GLY A 349 -30.72 -26.56 33.06
N SER A 350 -29.66 -27.26 33.48
CA SER A 350 -28.27 -26.86 33.21
C SER A 350 -27.83 -27.12 31.77
N ASN A 351 -27.21 -26.11 31.17
CA ASN A 351 -26.64 -26.12 29.82
C ASN A 351 -25.22 -25.53 29.86
N THR A 352 -24.43 -25.90 28.86
CA THR A 352 -23.02 -25.52 28.77
C THR A 352 -22.75 -24.77 27.46
N ILE A 353 -22.15 -23.58 27.56
CA ILE A 353 -21.60 -22.83 26.44
C ILE A 353 -20.10 -23.11 26.35
N ARG A 354 -19.62 -23.31 25.13
CA ARG A 354 -18.20 -23.37 24.78
C ARG A 354 -17.92 -22.37 23.68
N VAL A 355 -16.90 -21.54 23.87
CA VAL A 355 -16.46 -20.57 22.88
C VAL A 355 -14.97 -20.76 22.67
N ARG A 356 -14.55 -21.06 21.45
CA ARG A 356 -13.16 -20.92 21.05
C ARG A 356 -12.98 -19.54 20.48
N VAL A 357 -12.10 -18.74 21.07
CA VAL A 357 -11.70 -17.43 20.58
C VAL A 357 -10.30 -17.55 19.99
N LEU A 358 -10.15 -17.17 18.72
CA LEU A 358 -8.87 -16.97 18.05
C LEU A 358 -8.66 -15.47 17.96
N ASP A 359 -7.63 -14.98 18.62
CA ASP A 359 -7.10 -13.62 18.47
C ASP A 359 -5.90 -13.68 17.52
N THR A 360 -5.89 -12.81 16.51
CA THR A 360 -4.82 -12.77 15.51
C THR A 360 -3.81 -11.66 15.71
N GLY A 361 -4.01 -10.78 16.69
CA GLY A 361 -3.11 -9.67 17.00
C GLY A 361 -3.81 -8.56 17.76
N GLY A 362 -3.19 -8.06 18.82
CA GLY A 362 -3.69 -6.89 19.54
C GLY A 362 -4.19 -7.26 20.92
N GLY A 363 -5.46 -6.97 21.21
CA GLY A 363 -6.12 -7.38 22.44
C GLY A 363 -7.09 -8.52 22.17
N GLY A 364 -7.35 -9.40 23.14
CA GLY A 364 -8.15 -10.59 22.89
C GLY A 364 -9.27 -10.86 23.89
N GLY A 365 -10.22 -11.70 23.46
CA GLY A 365 -11.28 -12.24 24.31
C GLY A 365 -12.68 -11.72 23.99
N ILE A 366 -13.62 -12.03 24.90
CA ILE A 366 -14.98 -11.48 24.88
C ILE A 366 -14.94 -10.16 25.64
N TRP A 367 -14.74 -9.05 24.95
CA TRP A 367 -14.06 -7.90 25.57
C TRP A 367 -14.95 -6.70 25.88
N ASP A 368 -16.01 -6.44 25.10
CA ASP A 368 -16.74 -5.17 25.18
C ASP A 368 -17.90 -5.19 26.21
N PRO A 369 -17.78 -4.49 27.36
CA PRO A 369 -18.82 -4.40 28.37
C PRO A 369 -20.04 -3.57 27.97
N GLN A 370 -19.98 -2.85 26.85
CA GLN A 370 -21.13 -2.11 26.31
C GLN A 370 -22.04 -3.00 25.44
N THR A 371 -21.63 -4.24 25.18
CA THR A 371 -22.37 -5.17 24.31
C THR A 371 -23.05 -6.29 25.11
N PRO A 372 -24.23 -6.77 24.66
CA PRO A 372 -24.95 -7.80 25.41
C PRO A 372 -24.20 -9.14 25.44
N LEU A 373 -23.97 -9.67 26.65
CA LEU A 373 -23.50 -11.03 26.91
C LEU A 373 -24.61 -11.79 27.62
N GLN A 374 -25.53 -12.38 26.86
CA GLN A 374 -26.81 -12.88 27.38
C GLN A 374 -27.44 -13.98 26.53
N ILE A 375 -28.45 -14.67 27.08
CA ILE A 375 -29.30 -15.60 26.34
C ILE A 375 -30.78 -15.32 26.61
N SER A 376 -31.63 -15.34 25.59
CA SER A 376 -33.07 -15.04 25.73
C SER A 376 -33.96 -15.87 24.81
N PRO A 377 -35.26 -16.01 25.11
CA PRO A 377 -36.24 -16.50 24.15
C PRO A 377 -36.29 -15.57 22.93
N LYS A 378 -36.32 -16.16 21.73
CA LYS A 378 -36.43 -15.38 20.48
C LYS A 378 -37.71 -14.53 20.45
N VAL A 379 -38.78 -15.03 21.05
CA VAL A 379 -40.10 -14.41 21.08
C VAL A 379 -40.28 -13.42 22.24
N ASN A 380 -39.44 -13.49 23.27
CA ASN A 380 -39.50 -12.57 24.41
C ASN A 380 -38.09 -12.17 24.90
N PRO A 381 -37.38 -11.29 24.16
CA PRO A 381 -36.00 -10.94 24.47
C PRO A 381 -35.80 -10.23 25.82
N THR A 382 -36.85 -9.66 26.41
CA THR A 382 -36.76 -8.94 27.69
C THR A 382 -36.60 -9.86 28.90
N GLU A 383 -36.85 -11.16 28.76
CA GLU A 383 -36.59 -12.15 29.82
C GLU A 383 -35.13 -12.66 29.81
N ALA A 384 -34.19 -11.95 29.18
CA ALA A 384 -32.81 -12.40 29.03
C ALA A 384 -32.12 -12.80 30.34
N ILE A 385 -31.33 -13.87 30.28
CA ILE A 385 -30.39 -14.27 31.32
C ILE A 385 -29.04 -13.64 31.00
N ASP A 386 -28.54 -12.83 31.93
CA ASP A 386 -27.20 -12.27 31.88
C ASP A 386 -26.15 -13.39 32.05
N LEU A 387 -25.18 -13.42 31.14
CA LEU A 387 -24.09 -14.38 31.13
C LEU A 387 -22.76 -13.75 31.57
N ALA A 388 -22.72 -12.45 31.89
CA ALA A 388 -21.54 -11.76 32.38
C ALA A 388 -21.00 -12.33 33.72
N GLY A 389 -19.80 -11.86 34.08
CA GLY A 389 -19.06 -12.27 35.26
C GLY A 389 -18.10 -13.42 34.98
N SER A 390 -18.01 -14.36 35.92
CA SER A 390 -16.98 -15.40 35.88
C SER A 390 -17.25 -16.46 34.80
N TRP A 391 -16.27 -16.68 33.93
CA TRP A 391 -16.20 -17.78 32.95
C TRP A 391 -14.95 -18.62 33.21
N ASN A 392 -15.05 -19.92 32.97
CA ASN A 392 -13.86 -20.77 32.98
C ASN A 392 -13.13 -20.60 31.64
N TYR A 393 -11.80 -20.60 31.65
CA TYR A 393 -11.02 -20.48 30.42
C TYR A 393 -9.71 -21.27 30.45
N LYS A 394 -9.18 -21.54 29.26
CA LYS A 394 -7.86 -22.13 29.06
C LYS A 394 -7.30 -21.77 27.69
N PHE A 395 -6.06 -21.28 27.65
CA PHE A 395 -5.32 -21.13 26.40
C PHE A 395 -4.93 -22.50 25.84
N SER A 396 -5.15 -22.68 24.54
CA SER A 396 -4.85 -23.94 23.84
C SER A 396 -3.73 -23.81 22.81
N HIS A 397 -3.38 -22.59 22.41
CA HIS A 397 -2.26 -22.27 21.52
C HIS A 397 -1.89 -20.79 21.68
N ILE A 398 -0.60 -20.45 21.66
CA ILE A 398 -0.08 -19.08 21.74
C ILE A 398 0.94 -18.91 20.60
N PHE A 399 0.88 -17.80 19.85
CA PHE A 399 1.71 -17.64 18.64
C PHE A 399 3.18 -17.34 18.90
N THR A 400 3.57 -16.86 20.09
CA THR A 400 4.99 -16.74 20.44
C THR A 400 5.70 -18.10 20.40
N ASP A 401 4.94 -19.16 20.67
CA ASP A 401 5.45 -20.53 20.85
C ASP A 401 5.10 -21.45 19.66
N GLY A 402 4.46 -20.92 18.61
CA GLY A 402 3.99 -21.75 17.51
C GLY A 402 3.50 -20.98 16.28
N PRO A 403 3.16 -21.69 15.19
CA PRO A 403 2.75 -21.04 13.96
C PRO A 403 1.42 -20.29 14.14
N ARG A 404 1.15 -19.34 13.25
CA ARG A 404 -0.16 -18.68 13.09
C ARG A 404 -1.06 -19.49 12.15
N PRO A 405 -2.40 -19.38 12.23
CA PRO A 405 -3.30 -20.00 11.27
C PRO A 405 -3.07 -19.44 9.86
N PRO A 406 -3.42 -20.19 8.80
CA PRO A 406 -3.47 -19.64 7.45
C PRO A 406 -4.35 -18.39 7.42
N GLN A 407 -3.85 -17.29 6.87
CA GLN A 407 -4.64 -16.07 6.67
C GLN A 407 -5.44 -16.15 5.38
N ASP A 408 -6.63 -15.55 5.38
CA ASP A 408 -7.35 -15.29 4.14
C ASP A 408 -6.67 -14.14 3.39
N THR A 409 -5.82 -14.50 2.43
CA THR A 409 -5.08 -13.55 1.59
C THR A 409 -5.83 -13.19 0.32
N THR A 410 -7.09 -13.62 0.16
CA THR A 410 -7.82 -13.47 -1.11
C THR A 410 -8.10 -12.02 -1.50
N ASN A 411 -8.10 -11.09 -0.54
CA ASN A 411 -8.42 -9.69 -0.81
C ASN A 411 -7.55 -8.74 0.01
N THR A 412 -6.23 -8.84 -0.15
CA THR A 412 -5.28 -7.95 0.52
C THR A 412 -4.63 -6.98 -0.47
N PRO A 413 -4.38 -5.71 -0.11
CA PRO A 413 -3.66 -4.77 -0.97
C PRO A 413 -2.18 -5.14 -1.16
N GLY A 414 -1.66 -6.09 -0.37
CA GLY A 414 -0.28 -6.57 -0.47
C GLY A 414 -0.05 -7.64 -1.56
N ALA A 415 -1.11 -8.25 -2.05
CA ALA A 415 -1.02 -9.37 -2.99
C ALA A 415 -0.47 -8.94 -4.36
N ALA A 416 0.26 -9.83 -5.04
CA ALA A 416 0.83 -9.53 -6.34
C ALA A 416 -0.22 -9.04 -7.36
N THR A 417 0.14 -8.03 -8.15
CA THR A 417 -0.62 -7.42 -9.26
C THR A 417 -1.91 -6.67 -8.90
N VAL A 418 -2.43 -6.76 -7.68
CA VAL A 418 -3.81 -6.30 -7.38
C VAL A 418 -4.00 -4.79 -7.48
N LEU A 419 -2.98 -4.01 -7.10
CA LEU A 419 -3.02 -2.55 -7.17
C LEU A 419 -2.63 -2.04 -8.55
N TYR A 420 -1.73 -2.72 -9.24
CA TYR A 420 -1.50 -2.47 -10.67
C TYR A 420 -2.83 -2.57 -11.43
N ASN A 421 -3.56 -3.66 -11.21
CA ASN A 421 -4.82 -3.93 -11.90
C ASN A 421 -5.91 -2.90 -11.58
N GLY A 422 -6.08 -2.55 -10.31
CA GLY A 422 -7.15 -1.66 -9.86
C GLY A 422 -6.85 -0.16 -10.01
N MET A 423 -5.59 0.25 -9.88
CA MET A 423 -5.22 1.66 -9.72
C MET A 423 -4.26 2.21 -10.80
N ILE A 424 -3.52 1.34 -11.50
CA ILE A 424 -2.51 1.77 -12.50
C ILE A 424 -2.98 1.46 -13.93
N ALA A 425 -3.44 0.24 -14.19
CA ALA A 425 -4.01 -0.19 -15.47
C ALA A 425 -5.06 0.78 -16.05
N PRO A 426 -6.05 1.29 -15.28
CA PRO A 426 -7.06 2.20 -15.83
C PRO A 426 -6.53 3.61 -16.17
N LEU A 427 -5.32 3.95 -15.70
CA LEU A 427 -4.65 5.20 -16.06
C LEU A 427 -3.89 5.10 -17.39
N ILE A 428 -3.52 3.88 -17.81
CA ILE A 428 -2.79 3.67 -19.06
C ILE A 428 -3.78 3.78 -20.22
N PRO A 429 -3.52 4.61 -21.25
CA PRO A 429 -2.25 5.24 -21.61
C PRO A 429 -2.19 6.76 -21.41
N TYR A 430 -2.74 7.32 -20.32
CA TYR A 430 -2.65 8.76 -20.04
C TYR A 430 -1.18 9.21 -20.11
N SER A 431 -0.90 10.23 -20.91
CA SER A 431 0.48 10.66 -21.12
C SER A 431 1.04 11.32 -19.87
N ILE A 432 2.26 10.91 -19.50
CA ILE A 432 3.00 11.43 -18.35
C ILE A 432 4.40 11.85 -18.79
N LYS A 433 4.98 12.83 -18.07
CA LYS A 433 6.36 13.26 -18.15
C LYS A 433 7.29 12.28 -17.42
N GLY A 434 6.85 11.71 -16.29
CA GLY A 434 7.61 10.78 -15.48
C GLY A 434 6.86 10.31 -14.22
N VAL A 435 7.58 9.64 -13.33
CA VAL A 435 7.05 9.06 -12.08
C VAL A 435 7.87 9.55 -10.88
N ALA A 436 7.18 9.83 -9.76
CA ALA A 436 7.75 9.97 -8.43
C ALA A 436 7.18 8.86 -7.52
N PHE A 437 8.03 8.00 -6.97
CA PHE A 437 7.62 6.78 -6.27
C PHE A 437 8.22 6.70 -4.87
N TYR A 438 7.38 6.53 -3.84
CA TYR A 438 7.87 6.36 -2.45
C TYR A 438 7.35 5.04 -1.88
N GLN A 439 8.20 4.02 -1.94
CA GLN A 439 7.90 2.67 -1.50
C GLN A 439 9.18 1.90 -1.19
N GLY A 440 9.06 0.94 -0.27
CA GLY A 440 10.11 -0.02 0.04
C GLY A 440 9.98 -0.62 1.43
N GLU A 441 9.29 0.06 2.36
CA GLU A 441 9.13 -0.38 3.75
C GLU A 441 8.44 -1.75 3.83
N ALA A 442 7.40 -1.97 3.02
CA ALA A 442 6.70 -3.27 2.97
C ALA A 442 7.53 -4.40 2.32
N ASN A 443 8.67 -4.09 1.71
CA ASN A 443 9.61 -5.07 1.16
C ASN A 443 10.90 -5.17 1.98
N ALA A 444 11.04 -4.42 3.08
CA ALA A 444 12.28 -4.37 3.86
C ALA A 444 12.72 -5.74 4.41
N GLY A 445 11.77 -6.63 4.70
CA GLY A 445 12.03 -8.02 5.11
C GLY A 445 12.61 -8.91 4.00
N ASN A 446 12.61 -8.47 2.74
CA ASN A 446 13.19 -9.19 1.59
C ASN A 446 13.95 -8.23 0.65
N ALA A 447 14.86 -7.43 1.23
CA ALA A 447 15.64 -6.45 0.49
C ALA A 447 16.47 -7.04 -0.68
N THR A 448 16.91 -8.29 -0.57
CA THR A 448 17.64 -8.98 -1.65
C THR A 448 16.79 -9.12 -2.91
N GLU A 449 15.55 -9.58 -2.79
CA GLU A 449 14.62 -9.65 -3.94
C GLU A 449 14.23 -8.26 -4.44
N TYR A 450 14.14 -7.29 -3.53
CA TYR A 450 13.81 -5.90 -3.88
C TYR A 450 14.79 -5.27 -4.87
N GLN A 451 16.07 -5.69 -4.85
CA GLN A 451 17.11 -5.25 -5.79
C GLN A 451 16.73 -5.50 -7.25
N THR A 452 15.96 -6.55 -7.55
CA THR A 452 15.52 -6.89 -8.91
C THR A 452 14.04 -6.59 -9.12
N LEU A 453 13.21 -6.63 -8.07
CA LEU A 453 11.78 -6.34 -8.15
C LEU A 453 11.49 -4.88 -8.51
N LEU A 454 12.18 -3.91 -7.90
CA LEU A 454 11.98 -2.50 -8.23
C LEU A 454 12.36 -2.18 -9.69
N PRO A 455 13.53 -2.61 -10.22
CA PRO A 455 13.84 -2.49 -11.65
C PRO A 455 12.80 -3.16 -12.56
N ALA A 456 12.25 -4.31 -12.17
CA ALA A 456 11.20 -5.00 -12.92
C ALA A 456 9.90 -4.19 -12.98
N LEU A 457 9.48 -3.59 -11.86
CA LEU A 457 8.34 -2.65 -11.80
C LEU A 457 8.55 -1.47 -12.76
N ILE A 458 9.72 -0.82 -12.68
CA ILE A 458 10.05 0.34 -13.53
C ILE A 458 9.99 -0.04 -15.01
N THR A 459 10.57 -1.19 -15.36
CA THR A 459 10.59 -1.71 -16.74
C THR A 459 9.18 -2.03 -17.23
N ASP A 460 8.35 -2.66 -16.40
CA ASP A 460 6.95 -2.98 -16.71
C ASP A 460 6.14 -1.73 -16.99
N TRP A 461 6.24 -0.71 -16.12
CA TRP A 461 5.52 0.55 -16.31
C TRP A 461 5.97 1.29 -17.58
N ARG A 462 7.29 1.40 -17.82
CA ARG A 462 7.82 1.99 -19.07
C ARG A 462 7.29 1.29 -20.32
N LYS A 463 7.29 -0.04 -20.31
CA LYS A 463 6.78 -0.86 -21.41
C LYS A 463 5.29 -0.64 -21.66
N ARG A 464 4.48 -0.57 -20.60
CA ARG A 464 3.02 -0.43 -20.70
C ARG A 464 2.57 0.95 -21.14
N TRP A 465 3.20 2.00 -20.61
CA TRP A 465 2.94 3.36 -21.08
C TRP A 465 3.42 3.59 -22.51
N ALA A 466 4.48 2.89 -22.92
CA ALA A 466 5.09 3.00 -24.23
C ALA A 466 5.49 4.44 -24.58
N LEU A 467 6.03 5.16 -23.58
CA LEU A 467 6.53 6.54 -23.68
C LEU A 467 8.07 6.62 -23.64
N GLY A 468 8.74 5.52 -24.01
CA GLY A 468 10.19 5.38 -23.89
C GLY A 468 10.65 5.23 -22.44
N ASP A 469 11.91 5.56 -22.19
CA ASP A 469 12.51 5.52 -20.85
C ASP A 469 12.22 6.83 -20.12
N PHE A 470 10.97 7.12 -19.78
CA PHE A 470 10.64 8.32 -19.01
C PHE A 470 11.36 8.29 -17.63
N PRO A 471 11.67 9.48 -17.06
CA PRO A 471 12.29 9.58 -15.73
C PRO A 471 11.47 8.88 -14.66
N PHE A 472 12.12 7.99 -13.90
CA PHE A 472 11.53 7.31 -12.75
C PHE A 472 12.30 7.70 -11.50
N LEU A 473 11.70 8.59 -10.71
CA LEU A 473 12.27 9.14 -9.48
C LEU A 473 11.72 8.35 -8.31
N PHE A 474 12.55 8.03 -7.33
CA PHE A 474 12.07 7.36 -6.12
C PHE A 474 12.75 7.87 -4.85
N VAL A 475 12.15 7.56 -3.71
CA VAL A 475 12.63 8.05 -2.41
C VAL A 475 13.29 6.91 -1.65
N GLN A 476 14.49 7.15 -1.13
CA GLN A 476 15.16 6.22 -0.24
C GLN A 476 14.34 6.07 1.05
N ILE A 477 14.25 4.84 1.58
CA ILE A 477 13.55 4.62 2.84
C ILE A 477 14.23 5.37 3.98
N ALA A 478 13.41 6.10 4.73
CA ALA A 478 13.86 6.94 5.83
C ALA A 478 14.41 6.11 7.01
N PRO A 479 15.24 6.71 7.88
CA PRO A 479 15.58 6.18 9.20
C PRO A 479 14.33 5.77 9.99
N PHE A 480 14.36 4.59 10.60
CA PHE A 480 13.38 4.07 11.57
C PHE A 480 13.98 2.83 12.25
N GLU A 481 13.77 2.64 13.54
CA GLU A 481 14.38 1.54 14.32
C GLU A 481 14.08 0.15 13.75
N GLY A 482 12.88 -0.05 13.21
CA GLY A 482 12.48 -1.31 12.57
C GLY A 482 12.94 -1.47 11.12
N MET A 483 13.74 -0.55 10.58
CA MET A 483 14.05 -0.50 9.15
C MET A 483 15.50 -0.91 8.85
N PRO A 484 15.75 -2.14 8.35
CA PRO A 484 17.10 -2.63 8.11
C PRO A 484 17.85 -1.81 7.03
N PRO A 485 19.18 -1.59 7.15
CA PRO A 485 19.95 -0.83 6.16
C PRO A 485 19.93 -1.45 4.75
N GLU A 486 19.68 -2.76 4.65
CA GLU A 486 19.67 -3.52 3.40
C GLU A 486 18.63 -2.99 2.40
N ILE A 487 17.48 -2.45 2.84
CA ILE A 487 16.48 -1.90 1.91
C ILE A 487 16.98 -0.63 1.21
N ARG A 488 17.75 0.21 1.93
CA ARG A 488 18.35 1.43 1.37
C ARG A 488 19.43 1.10 0.36
N GLU A 489 20.21 0.06 0.65
CA GLU A 489 21.18 -0.49 -0.30
C GLU A 489 20.48 -1.09 -1.52
N ALA A 490 19.38 -1.81 -1.33
CA ALA A 490 18.62 -2.37 -2.44
C ALA A 490 18.10 -1.28 -3.39
N GLN A 491 17.61 -0.16 -2.84
CA GLN A 491 17.22 1.02 -3.59
C GLN A 491 18.40 1.68 -4.32
N ARG A 492 19.57 1.79 -3.66
CA ARG A 492 20.80 2.31 -4.28
C ARG A 492 21.26 1.44 -5.45
N LEU A 493 21.26 0.12 -5.29
CA LEU A 493 21.62 -0.83 -6.33
C LEU A 493 20.62 -0.81 -7.49
N ALA A 494 19.32 -0.70 -7.19
CA ALA A 494 18.27 -0.54 -8.20
C ALA A 494 18.48 0.74 -9.03
N GLN A 495 18.88 1.86 -8.40
CA GLN A 495 19.23 3.09 -9.12
C GLN A 495 20.39 2.87 -10.09
N LEU A 496 21.47 2.24 -9.63
CA LEU A 496 22.66 1.98 -10.45
C LEU A 496 22.39 1.04 -11.62
N ALA A 497 21.46 0.08 -11.44
CA ALA A 497 21.09 -0.89 -12.46
C ALA A 497 20.06 -0.35 -13.48
N THR A 498 19.35 0.74 -13.16
CA THR A 498 18.18 1.19 -13.94
C THR A 498 18.42 2.58 -14.56
N PRO A 499 18.55 2.70 -15.88
CA PRO A 499 18.77 3.99 -16.55
C PRO A 499 17.64 4.99 -16.36
N ASN A 500 17.97 6.27 -16.48
CA ASN A 500 17.05 7.41 -16.31
C ASN A 500 16.23 7.34 -15.00
N THR A 501 16.92 7.01 -13.91
CA THR A 501 16.36 7.01 -12.56
C THR A 501 17.18 7.90 -11.64
N ALA A 502 16.53 8.37 -10.57
CA ALA A 502 17.19 9.12 -9.52
C ALA A 502 16.53 8.83 -8.18
N MET A 503 17.34 8.79 -7.12
CA MET A 503 16.88 8.55 -5.76
C MET A 503 17.02 9.82 -4.91
N ALA A 504 15.95 10.23 -4.26
CA ALA A 504 15.98 11.22 -3.19
C ALA A 504 16.42 10.53 -1.89
N VAL A 505 17.65 10.80 -1.44
CA VAL A 505 18.18 10.32 -0.15
C VAL A 505 17.46 11.04 0.99
N THR A 506 17.16 10.34 2.09
CA THR A 506 16.32 10.85 3.21
C THR A 506 16.88 10.57 4.60
N ILE A 507 18.15 10.14 4.71
CA ILE A 507 18.74 9.74 6.00
C ILE A 507 18.81 10.86 7.06
N ASP A 508 18.67 12.11 6.63
CA ASP A 508 18.71 13.32 7.45
C ASP A 508 17.33 13.87 7.82
N VAL A 509 16.26 13.31 7.24
CA VAL A 509 14.88 13.78 7.42
C VAL A 509 13.95 12.65 7.89
N GLY A 510 14.51 11.57 8.44
CA GLY A 510 13.78 10.47 9.07
C GLY A 510 13.46 10.70 10.55
N ASP A 511 12.87 9.70 11.17
CA ASP A 511 12.57 9.66 12.61
C ASP A 511 12.82 8.24 13.12
N ALA A 512 13.60 8.09 14.18
CA ALA A 512 13.94 6.78 14.73
C ALA A 512 12.69 6.02 15.22
N LEU A 513 11.68 6.74 15.73
CA LEU A 513 10.51 6.19 16.41
C LEU A 513 9.25 6.21 15.55
N ASP A 514 9.25 6.95 14.43
CA ASP A 514 8.12 7.03 13.51
C ASP A 514 8.54 6.72 12.06
N ILE A 515 7.98 5.64 11.52
CA ILE A 515 8.15 5.24 10.12
C ILE A 515 7.57 6.25 9.11
N HIS A 516 6.74 7.21 9.56
CA HIS A 516 6.16 8.29 8.78
C HIS A 516 6.71 9.67 9.19
N PRO A 517 7.99 9.98 8.93
CA PRO A 517 8.61 11.21 9.41
C PRO A 517 7.89 12.47 8.90
N ALA A 518 7.71 13.45 9.78
CA ALA A 518 6.97 14.68 9.51
C ALA A 518 7.68 15.66 8.57
N ASN A 519 9.00 15.53 8.38
CA ASN A 519 9.78 16.44 7.55
C ASN A 519 9.70 16.06 6.05
N LYS A 520 8.57 16.37 5.39
CA LYS A 520 8.28 15.96 4.01
C LYS A 520 8.74 16.94 2.94
N GLU A 521 8.92 18.22 3.27
CA GLU A 521 9.31 19.24 2.30
C GLU A 521 10.63 18.90 1.58
N PRO A 522 11.74 18.58 2.28
CA PRO A 522 13.00 18.25 1.61
C PRO A 522 12.88 17.04 0.67
N VAL A 523 11.96 16.10 0.94
CA VAL A 523 11.73 14.93 0.08
C VAL A 523 11.16 15.38 -1.28
N GLY A 524 10.12 16.21 -1.28
CA GLY A 524 9.53 16.76 -2.50
C GLY A 524 10.51 17.63 -3.28
N GLN A 525 11.29 18.48 -2.59
CA GLN A 525 12.32 19.33 -3.18
C GLN A 525 13.41 18.52 -3.89
N ARG A 526 13.90 17.44 -3.26
CA ARG A 526 14.91 16.54 -3.84
C ARG A 526 14.39 15.81 -5.07
N LEU A 527 13.13 15.38 -5.06
CA LEU A 527 12.48 14.82 -6.25
C LEU A 527 12.38 15.88 -7.37
N ALA A 528 12.06 17.13 -7.04
CA ALA A 528 11.95 18.21 -8.03
C ALA A 528 13.33 18.53 -8.64
N LEU A 529 14.39 18.57 -7.85
CA LEU A 529 15.78 18.70 -8.35
C LEU A 529 16.14 17.57 -9.31
N ALA A 530 15.80 16.32 -8.95
CA ALA A 530 16.05 15.17 -9.81
C ALA A 530 15.24 15.23 -11.12
N ALA A 531 13.97 15.63 -11.06
CA ALA A 531 13.14 15.87 -12.24
C ALA A 531 13.76 16.95 -13.15
N ARG A 532 14.20 18.08 -12.60
CA ARG A 532 14.85 19.17 -13.35
C ARG A 532 16.04 18.68 -14.16
N SER A 533 16.91 17.86 -13.58
CA SER A 533 18.03 17.28 -14.33
C SER A 533 17.56 16.26 -15.38
N LEU A 534 16.80 15.22 -14.98
CA LEU A 534 16.49 14.08 -15.87
C LEU A 534 15.43 14.38 -16.93
N ALA A 535 14.45 15.23 -16.62
CA ALA A 535 13.27 15.47 -17.45
C ALA A 535 13.30 16.81 -18.21
N TYR A 536 14.05 17.78 -17.71
CA TYR A 536 14.17 19.12 -18.27
C TYR A 536 15.57 19.42 -18.80
N GLY A 537 16.59 18.64 -18.40
CA GLY A 537 17.96 18.81 -18.87
C GLY A 537 18.69 19.97 -18.22
N ASP A 538 18.24 20.41 -17.03
CA ASP A 538 18.94 21.42 -16.25
C ASP A 538 20.34 20.90 -15.87
N ASP A 539 21.37 21.72 -16.13
CA ASP A 539 22.75 21.45 -15.72
C ASP A 539 22.95 21.83 -14.25
N ILE A 540 22.50 20.95 -13.35
CA ILE A 540 22.52 21.13 -11.90
C ILE A 540 22.94 19.84 -11.19
N ILE A 541 23.52 19.98 -10.00
CA ILE A 541 23.71 18.86 -9.08
C ILE A 541 22.37 18.57 -8.41
N TYR A 542 21.84 17.37 -8.62
CA TYR A 542 20.50 16.97 -8.19
C TYR A 542 20.48 15.83 -7.16
N SER A 543 21.62 15.23 -6.86
CA SER A 543 21.76 14.13 -5.91
C SER A 543 22.94 14.40 -4.99
N GLY A 544 22.97 13.73 -3.83
CA GLY A 544 24.11 13.78 -2.92
C GLY A 544 25.29 12.93 -3.42
N PRO A 545 26.40 12.90 -2.67
CA PRO A 545 27.59 12.14 -3.06
C PRO A 545 27.28 10.66 -3.32
N THR A 546 27.66 10.17 -4.50
CA THR A 546 27.47 8.76 -4.90
C THR A 546 28.82 8.08 -5.01
N LEU A 547 29.04 6.98 -4.29
CA LEU A 547 30.30 6.23 -4.37
C LEU A 547 30.50 5.67 -5.79
N ILE A 548 31.62 6.03 -6.43
CA ILE A 548 32.05 5.48 -7.73
C ILE A 548 33.07 4.36 -7.50
N GLU A 549 34.01 4.59 -6.59
CA GLU A 549 35.18 3.73 -6.44
C GLU A 549 35.67 3.71 -4.99
N ALA A 550 36.07 2.51 -4.53
CA ALA A 550 36.79 2.33 -3.28
C ALA A 550 38.11 1.58 -3.56
N THR A 551 39.25 2.23 -3.32
CA THR A 551 40.58 1.63 -3.55
C THR A 551 41.38 1.58 -2.26
N ARG A 552 42.27 0.59 -2.13
CA ARG A 552 43.21 0.53 -1.02
C ARG A 552 44.54 1.17 -1.39
N ARG A 553 45.09 2.00 -0.50
CA ARG A 553 46.47 2.51 -0.57
C ARG A 553 47.17 2.29 0.77
N GLY A 554 47.98 1.24 0.85
CA GLY A 554 48.61 0.84 2.12
C GLY A 554 47.56 0.45 3.16
N SER A 555 47.54 1.16 4.29
CA SER A 555 46.57 1.00 5.38
C SER A 555 45.32 1.87 5.24
N GLN A 556 45.21 2.65 4.17
CA GLN A 556 44.09 3.55 3.93
C GLN A 556 43.16 3.00 2.86
N ALA A 557 41.86 3.29 3.00
CA ALA A 557 40.89 3.19 1.91
C ALA A 557 40.63 4.58 1.34
N ILE A 558 40.62 4.71 0.01
CA ILE A 558 40.35 5.95 -0.71
C ILE A 558 39.04 5.76 -1.46
N LEU A 559 38.05 6.56 -1.10
CA LEU A 559 36.74 6.61 -1.74
C LEU A 559 36.69 7.77 -2.73
N THR A 560 36.17 7.53 -3.93
CA THR A 560 35.89 8.57 -4.94
C THR A 560 34.39 8.69 -5.15
N PHE A 561 33.86 9.92 -5.17
CA PHE A 561 32.43 10.20 -5.27
C PHE A 561 32.08 11.00 -6.52
N ASP A 562 30.91 10.70 -7.08
CA ASP A 562 30.18 11.55 -8.03
C ASP A 562 29.30 12.56 -7.28
N ASN A 563 28.65 13.48 -8.00
CA ASN A 563 27.77 14.52 -7.44
C ASN A 563 28.46 15.38 -6.38
N ALA A 564 29.77 15.56 -6.54
CA ALA A 564 30.65 16.28 -5.62
C ALA A 564 31.53 17.31 -6.36
N ALA A 565 31.08 17.81 -7.52
CA ALA A 565 31.87 18.69 -8.37
C ALA A 565 32.27 19.99 -7.65
N ASN A 566 31.41 20.50 -6.78
CA ASN A 566 31.66 21.69 -5.96
C ASN A 566 32.29 21.38 -4.59
N GLY A 567 32.50 20.10 -4.27
CA GLY A 567 33.14 19.66 -3.03
C GLY A 567 32.24 18.84 -2.12
N LEU A 568 32.86 17.95 -1.34
CA LEU A 568 32.25 17.24 -0.22
C LEU A 568 32.28 18.09 1.06
N VAL A 569 31.24 17.96 1.88
CA VAL A 569 31.05 18.68 3.14
C VAL A 569 30.64 17.70 4.24
N ALA A 570 31.14 17.93 5.45
CA ALA A 570 30.65 17.29 6.67
C ALA A 570 30.15 18.35 7.65
N PRO A 571 28.83 18.55 7.79
CA PRO A 571 28.27 19.44 8.82
C PRO A 571 28.79 19.03 10.20
N GLY A 572 29.31 19.99 10.97
CA GLY A 572 30.00 19.75 12.24
C GLY A 572 31.52 19.52 12.13
N GLY A 573 32.07 19.55 10.92
CA GLY A 573 33.52 19.60 10.65
C GLY A 573 34.17 18.24 10.38
N GLN A 574 33.93 17.23 11.23
CA GLN A 574 34.47 15.88 11.03
C GLN A 574 33.44 14.98 10.34
N ALA A 575 33.86 14.28 9.29
CA ALA A 575 33.04 13.24 8.66
C ALA A 575 32.94 12.00 9.55
N ILE A 576 31.72 11.52 9.79
CA ILE A 576 31.41 10.37 10.64
C ILE A 576 30.57 9.32 9.89
N GLY A 577 30.37 8.16 10.53
CA GLY A 577 29.54 7.07 9.97
C GLY A 577 30.31 6.09 9.08
N PHE A 578 31.64 6.20 8.99
CA PHE A 578 32.47 5.30 8.19
C PHE A 578 33.03 4.14 9.02
N GLU A 579 32.98 2.95 8.45
CA GLU A 579 33.57 1.74 9.02
C GLU A 579 34.42 1.01 7.98
N LEU A 580 35.51 0.40 8.43
CA LEU A 580 36.39 -0.46 7.64
C LEU A 580 36.37 -1.86 8.21
N ALA A 581 36.46 -2.87 7.35
CA ALA A 581 36.76 -4.24 7.75
C ALA A 581 37.97 -4.79 7.00
N GLY A 582 38.76 -5.61 7.69
CA GLY A 582 39.91 -6.30 7.12
C GLY A 582 39.53 -7.64 6.48
N PRO A 583 40.50 -8.54 6.26
CA PRO A 583 40.23 -9.90 5.77
C PRO A 583 39.35 -10.74 6.71
N ASP A 584 39.24 -10.37 7.98
CA ASP A 584 38.39 -11.02 9.00
C ASP A 584 36.91 -10.65 8.87
N GLY A 585 36.57 -9.62 8.10
CA GLY A 585 35.20 -9.14 7.91
C GLY A 585 34.61 -8.39 9.11
N ILE A 586 35.40 -8.07 10.14
CA ILE A 586 34.93 -7.34 11.32
C ILE A 586 35.03 -5.85 11.07
N PHE A 587 33.89 -5.15 11.15
CA PHE A 587 33.84 -3.70 10.94
C PHE A 587 34.29 -2.93 12.18
N HIS A 588 35.11 -1.89 11.95
CA HIS A 588 35.59 -0.96 12.94
C HIS A 588 35.44 0.47 12.43
N ILE A 589 35.08 1.40 13.33
CA ILE A 589 35.00 2.83 13.03
C ILE A 589 36.32 3.30 12.38
N ALA A 590 36.20 4.10 11.32
CA ALA A 590 37.30 4.73 10.62
C ALA A 590 37.29 6.25 10.81
N LYS A 591 38.48 6.81 10.91
CA LYS A 591 38.70 8.26 10.79
C LYS A 591 38.62 8.63 9.31
N ALA A 592 37.82 9.63 9.00
CA ALA A 592 37.63 10.11 7.64
C ALA A 592 38.26 11.49 7.44
N GLN A 593 39.02 11.64 6.36
CA GLN A 593 39.56 12.91 5.88
C GLN A 593 38.90 13.26 4.53
N ILE A 594 38.22 14.40 4.49
CA ILE A 594 37.57 14.92 3.27
C ILE A 594 38.61 15.60 2.37
N HIS A 595 38.48 15.31 1.08
CA HIS A 595 39.06 16.03 -0.05
C HIS A 595 37.90 16.43 -1.01
N PRO A 596 38.12 17.30 -2.02
CA PRO A 596 37.04 17.83 -2.85
C PRO A 596 36.07 16.77 -3.41
N SER A 597 36.58 15.67 -3.98
CA SER A 597 35.75 14.57 -4.51
C SER A 597 36.12 13.20 -3.94
N LYS A 598 36.92 13.18 -2.86
CA LYS A 598 37.45 11.94 -2.28
C LYS A 598 37.40 11.95 -0.76
N ILE A 599 37.34 10.77 -0.17
CA ILE A 599 37.52 10.58 1.26
C ILE A 599 38.63 9.57 1.47
N THR A 600 39.58 9.90 2.34
CA THR A 600 40.58 8.94 2.84
C THR A 600 40.11 8.42 4.20
N LEU A 601 40.06 7.10 4.35
CA LEU A 601 39.65 6.40 5.56
C LEU A 601 40.82 5.61 6.14
N GLU A 602 40.95 5.65 7.47
CA GLU A 602 41.93 4.85 8.20
C GLU A 602 41.39 4.36 9.55
N SER A 603 41.84 3.18 9.98
CA SER A 603 41.56 2.64 11.31
C SER A 603 42.76 1.86 11.81
N GLU A 604 43.22 2.14 13.03
CA GLU A 604 44.36 1.43 13.65
C GLU A 604 44.08 -0.07 13.83
N ARG A 605 42.80 -0.45 13.91
CA ARG A 605 42.35 -1.84 14.01
C ARG A 605 42.28 -2.55 12.66
N VAL A 606 42.37 -1.82 11.55
CA VAL A 606 42.22 -2.35 10.18
C VAL A 606 43.42 -1.90 9.33
N PRO A 607 44.60 -2.53 9.49
CA PRO A 607 45.80 -2.19 8.72
C PRO A 607 45.70 -2.61 7.24
N GLU A 608 44.76 -3.49 6.90
CA GLU A 608 44.51 -3.96 5.53
C GLU A 608 43.02 -3.83 5.17
N PRO A 609 42.52 -2.63 4.88
CA PRO A 609 41.09 -2.45 4.58
C PRO A 609 40.69 -3.19 3.31
N LYS A 610 39.61 -3.98 3.41
CA LYS A 610 39.00 -4.76 2.33
C LYS A 610 37.59 -4.31 2.03
N LEU A 611 36.81 -3.99 3.06
CA LEU A 611 35.43 -3.56 2.94
C LEU A 611 35.24 -2.20 3.61
N VAL A 612 34.32 -1.42 3.06
CA VAL A 612 33.92 -0.12 3.58
C VAL A 612 32.41 -0.08 3.72
N ARG A 613 31.93 0.51 4.81
CA ARG A 613 30.53 0.87 5.04
C ARG A 613 30.41 2.34 5.39
N TYR A 614 29.30 2.94 4.97
CA TYR A 614 28.91 4.29 5.37
C TYR A 614 27.46 4.27 5.85
N ALA A 615 27.23 4.81 7.05
CA ALA A 615 25.92 4.99 7.68
C ALA A 615 25.06 3.70 7.67
N TRP A 616 25.69 2.55 7.93
CA TRP A 616 25.11 1.22 7.79
C TRP A 616 24.38 0.75 9.06
N SER A 617 23.23 1.33 9.34
CA SER A 617 22.39 0.97 10.49
C SER A 617 20.90 1.22 10.21
N ASN A 618 20.02 0.74 11.09
CA ASN A 618 18.58 0.94 10.96
C ASN A 618 18.20 2.43 11.03
N VAL A 619 18.86 3.15 11.94
CA VAL A 619 18.84 4.61 12.06
C VAL A 619 20.25 5.11 11.72
N PRO A 620 20.52 5.45 10.44
CA PRO A 620 21.84 5.87 9.97
C PRO A 620 22.40 7.07 10.73
N GLU A 621 23.61 6.92 11.27
CA GLU A 621 24.41 8.02 11.81
C GLU A 621 25.52 8.36 10.80
N GLY A 622 25.33 9.43 10.04
CA GLY A 622 26.27 9.89 9.02
C GLY A 622 26.02 11.35 8.65
N ASN A 623 27.08 12.05 8.26
CA ASN A 623 27.01 13.48 7.93
C ASN A 623 27.77 13.83 6.64
N LEU A 624 27.88 12.93 5.68
CA LEU A 624 28.47 13.24 4.38
C LEU A 624 27.43 13.90 3.46
N TYR A 625 27.75 15.10 3.00
CA TYR A 625 26.97 15.88 2.04
C TYR A 625 27.87 16.38 0.90
N ASN A 626 27.27 16.85 -0.18
CA ASN A 626 27.95 17.75 -1.12
C ASN A 626 27.73 19.21 -0.71
N SER A 627 28.35 20.13 -1.44
CA SER A 627 28.28 21.57 -1.16
C SER A 627 26.89 22.17 -1.42
N GLU A 628 26.03 21.46 -2.13
CA GLU A 628 24.63 21.79 -2.37
C GLU A 628 23.72 21.39 -1.19
N GLY A 629 24.26 20.75 -0.16
CA GLY A 629 23.51 20.31 1.01
C GLY A 629 22.68 19.04 0.77
N LEU A 630 23.05 18.22 -0.21
CA LEU A 630 22.40 16.94 -0.47
C LEU A 630 23.16 15.78 0.21
N PRO A 631 22.48 14.94 1.01
CA PRO A 631 23.13 13.87 1.76
C PRO A 631 23.55 12.69 0.88
N ALA A 632 24.66 12.05 1.23
CA ALA A 632 25.08 10.79 0.64
C ALA A 632 24.17 9.63 1.10
N SER A 633 23.84 8.72 0.19
CA SER A 633 23.17 7.45 0.53
C SER A 633 24.08 6.57 1.41
N PRO A 634 23.53 5.81 2.37
CA PRO A 634 24.23 4.67 2.95
C PRO A 634 24.70 3.70 1.85
N PHE A 635 25.83 3.03 2.08
CA PHE A 635 26.36 2.02 1.16
C PHE A 635 27.26 1.02 1.89
N GLN A 636 27.50 -0.10 1.22
CA GLN A 636 28.61 -1.01 1.54
C GLN A 636 29.36 -1.43 0.27
N THR A 637 30.65 -1.74 0.40
CA THR A 637 31.47 -2.25 -0.73
C THR A 637 31.56 -3.78 -0.75
N GLN A 638 30.83 -4.47 0.13
CA GLN A 638 30.75 -5.92 0.11
C GLN A 638 29.93 -6.35 -1.11
N THR A 639 30.57 -7.06 -2.03
CA THR A 639 29.86 -7.79 -3.08
C THR A 639 29.25 -9.03 -2.44
N SER A 640 27.93 -9.15 -2.43
CA SER A 640 27.27 -10.41 -2.03
C SER A 640 27.86 -11.56 -2.85
N PRO A 641 28.15 -12.72 -2.23
CA PRO A 641 28.63 -13.90 -2.95
C PRO A 641 27.61 -14.44 -3.96
#